data_AF-A0A947MQ12-F1
#
_entry.id   AF-A0A947MQ12-F1
#
_cell.length_a   1.000
_cell.length_b   1.000
_cell.length_c   1.000
_cell.angle_alpha   90.00
_cell.angle_beta   90.00
_cell.angle_gamma   90.00
#
_symmetry.space_group_name_H-M   'P 1'
#
loop_
_entity.id
_entity.type
_entity.pdbx_description
1 polymer ?
#
loop_
_entity_poly.entity_id
_entity_poly.type
_entity_poly.pdbx_seq_one_letter_code
_entity_poly.pdbx_strand_id
1 'polypeptide(L)'
;MTWTLKLAEQVRASSKPGDGLCVLIDEMGKLVEWAALKQASSDIYLLQQLAEAAARVKGARVCVVTTLHQSLDAYAEGLPRTVRREWAKVGGRFEVIPYLESPRHVVRLVSGAIRTSSELSQSALGKSVRRDALALAEVAGTGATSATAESELPVDALANCAPLHPTVVLTLGPLFRARLGQNERSLFAFLSSQEPYGFQSYLASTALSRDARTYRLDQLYDYALANTGVRVVGADSDRTWAATELALARLPEATTSLDVRVLKCIALLGLTGAGSGLRADRPILALATGERESVVADVLKRLEATSAIVFRKFKGSYQVWDGSDLDIPSLIAQSRNVVRAQGRLAERLERLFPQYPIVATRHYQRTGTLRHLTPRFVVVPVSLSELPSGDSGDGDLLLVVPDRLEELPNLRAMLSAGKANAALAEAGSTRPRIVALPRHAEQLLDAVLDFFAIDEALRTTPELSSDPVGRRELEDRRLRAQDRVADAIAHAFTSSHDRSPLEWYFRGESVGHETRPSVLASLVCDQAYKAAPVLLNELINRADLSSAAASARRQLMERLFTHRHLERLGIEGSPPELGIYRSVLERTELHSKSGDEWDIIAPKPGSPFAATWATLDRALIEHRSSRLSFADLQAVLAAPPIGLRDGVSGLLLLVYYLSRRNELFLYEDNSFVPSPADDIVQRLLKKPSTFELQRSSVGRGQDPLLVSAAQAIGLPADWTPTVLDVVKHIIGVVLRLSSYAGTTQELTPIARRLRSAVKGARDPVKLLRVQLPEALGLTAERTPQNFTSDDFDQFATTLREALEELKGLDDRALSRIEQTLRRFFGGDADDAEFFTRLIGRAKALRGATFVPMVARNFLDVSAAATRVDPEYFRSVATAVVGKPVTHWTDADAQHFDYRALDVARAFCAAEEMALAVARRPSAEVLPMVRVSVVDSHGQERHGVTSLSAKGKLSGFLSAVERLADEHGVSGDDFAYAVIATMMNRVAAPVSEHEDKAA
;
A
#
# COMPACT_ATOMS: atom_id res chain seq x y z
N MET A 1 1.48 -1.87 -58.75
CA MET A 1 0.38 -2.75 -59.19
C MET A 1 -0.78 -2.02 -59.84
N THR A 2 -1.32 -0.94 -59.27
CA THR A 2 -2.47 -0.21 -59.84
C THR A 2 -2.25 0.30 -61.27
N TRP A 3 -1.04 0.77 -61.61
CA TRP A 3 -0.69 1.19 -62.98
C TRP A 3 -0.68 0.00 -63.96
N THR A 4 -0.14 -1.14 -63.53
CA THR A 4 -0.13 -2.40 -64.29
C THR A 4 -1.53 -2.90 -64.59
N LEU A 5 -2.46 -2.77 -63.63
CA LEU A 5 -3.87 -3.12 -63.83
C LEU A 5 -4.52 -2.22 -64.89
N LYS A 6 -4.30 -0.90 -64.84
CA LYS A 6 -4.80 0.03 -65.88
C LYS A 6 -4.26 -0.31 -67.27
N LEU A 7 -2.99 -0.69 -67.38
CA LEU A 7 -2.38 -1.10 -68.64
C LEU A 7 -3.00 -2.41 -69.16
N ALA A 8 -3.23 -3.40 -68.27
CA ALA A 8 -3.92 -4.64 -68.62
C ALA A 8 -5.36 -4.39 -69.10
N GLU A 9 -6.09 -3.46 -68.46
CA GLU A 9 -7.42 -3.05 -68.89
C GLU A 9 -7.42 -2.33 -70.25
N GLN A 10 -6.41 -1.50 -70.53
CA GLN A 10 -6.25 -0.83 -71.83
C GLN A 10 -5.95 -1.83 -72.95
N VAL A 11 -5.06 -2.80 -72.72
CA VAL A 11 -4.76 -3.87 -73.68
C VAL A 11 -5.99 -4.77 -73.89
N ARG A 12 -6.76 -5.04 -72.84
CA ARG A 12 -8.07 -5.71 -72.94
C ARG A 12 -9.07 -4.93 -73.80
N ALA A 13 -9.09 -3.60 -73.72
CA ALA A 13 -9.97 -2.75 -74.49
C ALA A 13 -9.52 -2.55 -75.96
N SER A 14 -8.28 -2.90 -76.31
CA SER A 14 -7.73 -2.79 -77.67
C SER A 14 -8.18 -3.95 -78.57
N SER A 15 -8.86 -3.62 -79.67
CA SER A 15 -9.29 -4.56 -80.72
C SER A 15 -8.26 -4.76 -81.84
N LYS A 16 -7.05 -4.19 -81.73
CA LYS A 16 -6.00 -4.33 -82.76
C LYS A 16 -5.31 -5.70 -82.69
N PRO A 17 -5.18 -6.46 -83.81
CA PRO A 17 -4.39 -7.69 -83.83
C PRO A 17 -2.91 -7.39 -83.57
N GLY A 18 -2.28 -8.05 -82.58
CA GLY A 18 -0.85 -7.93 -82.28
C GLY A 18 -0.49 -7.30 -80.92
N ASP A 19 -1.41 -6.60 -80.25
CA ASP A 19 -1.15 -6.03 -78.92
C ASP A 19 -1.40 -7.08 -77.83
N GLY A 20 -0.35 -7.46 -77.10
CA GLY A 20 -0.41 -8.31 -75.91
C GLY A 20 0.45 -7.75 -74.78
N LEU A 21 0.10 -8.05 -73.53
CA LEU A 21 0.81 -7.63 -72.33
C LEU A 21 1.24 -8.87 -71.53
N CYS A 22 2.55 -9.04 -71.34
CA CYS A 22 3.09 -9.99 -70.39
C CYS A 22 3.64 -9.24 -69.17
N VAL A 23 3.12 -9.56 -67.99
CA VAL A 23 3.55 -9.00 -66.72
C VAL A 23 4.35 -10.06 -65.98
N LEU A 24 5.66 -9.84 -65.84
CA LEU A 24 6.54 -10.67 -65.04
C LEU A 24 6.80 -9.97 -63.71
N ILE A 25 6.38 -10.59 -62.61
CA ILE A 25 6.60 -10.07 -61.26
C ILE A 25 7.60 -10.98 -60.57
N ASP A 26 8.85 -10.53 -60.53
CA ASP A 26 9.89 -11.21 -59.77
C ASP A 26 9.80 -10.84 -58.28
N GLU A 27 10.18 -11.78 -57.41
CA GLU A 27 10.21 -11.59 -55.95
C GLU A 27 8.85 -11.14 -55.36
N MET A 28 7.76 -11.71 -55.87
CA MET A 28 6.40 -11.40 -55.42
C MET A 28 6.22 -11.65 -53.91
N GLY A 29 7.04 -12.54 -53.32
CA GLY A 29 7.05 -12.85 -51.89
C GLY A 29 7.20 -11.62 -51.01
N LYS A 30 8.06 -10.65 -51.38
CA LYS A 30 8.24 -9.41 -50.59
C LYS A 30 7.00 -8.53 -50.58
N LEU A 31 6.26 -8.49 -51.70
CA LEU A 31 5.01 -7.74 -51.80
C LEU A 31 3.91 -8.37 -50.94
N VAL A 32 3.85 -9.70 -50.95
CA VAL A 32 2.92 -10.47 -50.13
C VAL A 32 3.29 -10.37 -48.63
N GLU A 33 4.56 -10.48 -48.26
CA GLU A 33 5.04 -10.32 -46.89
C GLU A 33 4.76 -8.91 -46.34
N TRP A 34 5.00 -7.87 -47.15
CA TRP A 34 4.63 -6.50 -46.81
C TRP A 34 3.12 -6.35 -46.61
N ALA A 35 2.30 -7.05 -47.42
CA ALA A 35 0.86 -7.07 -47.26
C ALA A 35 0.40 -7.79 -45.98
N ALA A 36 1.10 -8.85 -45.58
CA ALA A 36 0.85 -9.57 -44.33
C ALA A 36 1.13 -8.69 -43.10
N LEU A 37 2.23 -7.92 -43.12
CA LEU A 37 2.66 -7.04 -42.02
C LEU A 37 1.82 -5.76 -41.91
N LYS A 38 1.29 -5.24 -43.02
CA LYS A 38 0.57 -3.95 -43.08
C LYS A 38 -0.86 -4.09 -43.62
N GLN A 39 -1.65 -4.95 -43.00
CA GLN A 39 -3.04 -5.28 -43.43
C GLN A 39 -3.96 -4.06 -43.60
N ALA A 40 -3.76 -2.98 -42.84
CA ALA A 40 -4.59 -1.77 -42.93
C ALA A 40 -4.29 -0.89 -44.17
N SER A 41 -3.14 -1.09 -44.82
CA SER A 41 -2.65 -0.25 -45.93
C SER A 41 -2.30 -1.03 -47.20
N SER A 42 -2.48 -2.35 -47.20
CA SER A 42 -2.15 -3.22 -48.32
C SER A 42 -3.38 -3.94 -48.85
N ASP A 43 -3.51 -4.00 -50.17
CA ASP A 43 -4.67 -4.57 -50.84
C ASP A 43 -4.29 -5.75 -51.72
N ILE A 44 -4.34 -6.96 -51.16
CA ILE A 44 -4.09 -8.19 -51.93
C ILE A 44 -5.15 -8.41 -53.03
N TYR A 45 -6.28 -7.71 -52.96
CA TYR A 45 -7.30 -7.72 -53.99
C TYR A 45 -6.79 -7.23 -55.35
N LEU A 46 -5.73 -6.42 -55.40
CA LEU A 46 -5.10 -6.02 -56.67
C LEU A 46 -4.58 -7.22 -57.47
N LEU A 47 -4.08 -8.27 -56.81
CA LEU A 47 -3.69 -9.52 -57.47
C LEU A 47 -4.89 -10.24 -58.05
N GLN A 48 -6.00 -10.22 -57.31
CA GLN A 48 -7.25 -10.79 -57.76
C GLN A 48 -7.72 -10.11 -59.05
N GLN A 49 -7.70 -8.78 -59.08
CA GLN A 49 -8.10 -7.99 -60.24
C GLN A 49 -7.19 -8.25 -61.45
N LEU A 50 -5.88 -8.36 -61.23
CA LEU A 50 -4.92 -8.71 -62.29
C LEU A 50 -5.17 -10.12 -62.85
N ALA A 51 -5.43 -11.11 -61.99
CA ALA A 51 -5.77 -12.47 -62.43
C ALA A 51 -7.09 -12.51 -63.22
N GLU A 52 -8.11 -11.77 -62.78
CA GLU A 52 -9.38 -11.64 -63.52
C GLU A 52 -9.20 -10.95 -64.88
N ALA A 53 -8.36 -9.92 -64.94
CA ALA A 53 -8.08 -9.21 -66.18
C ALA A 53 -7.38 -10.12 -67.20
N ALA A 54 -6.47 -10.98 -66.75
CA ALA A 54 -5.79 -11.97 -67.59
C ALA A 54 -6.74 -13.08 -68.07
N ALA A 55 -7.54 -13.67 -67.18
CA ALA A 55 -8.39 -14.82 -67.48
C ALA A 55 -9.57 -14.51 -68.44
N ARG A 56 -10.05 -13.26 -68.47
CA ARG A 56 -11.22 -12.86 -69.29
C ARG A 56 -10.90 -12.57 -70.76
N VAL A 57 -9.62 -12.54 -71.15
CA VAL A 57 -9.22 -12.15 -72.51
C VAL A 57 -8.97 -13.40 -73.37
N LYS A 58 -9.81 -13.60 -74.38
CA LYS A 58 -9.63 -14.69 -75.37
C LYS A 58 -8.33 -14.47 -76.16
N GLY A 59 -7.57 -15.55 -76.36
CA GLY A 59 -6.32 -15.53 -77.14
C GLY A 59 -5.05 -15.17 -76.35
N ALA A 60 -5.07 -15.29 -75.01
CA ALA A 60 -3.89 -15.10 -74.15
C ALA A 60 -3.17 -13.75 -74.30
N ARG A 61 -3.92 -12.68 -74.62
CA ARG A 61 -3.35 -11.34 -74.86
C ARG A 61 -2.89 -10.64 -73.59
N VAL A 62 -3.26 -11.13 -72.41
CA VAL A 62 -2.73 -10.67 -71.13
C VAL A 62 -2.25 -11.89 -70.36
N CYS A 63 -0.96 -11.91 -70.02
CA CYS A 63 -0.32 -12.97 -69.25
C CYS A 63 0.30 -12.36 -67.98
N VAL A 64 0.12 -13.01 -66.83
CA VAL A 64 0.73 -12.60 -65.56
C VAL A 64 1.47 -13.79 -64.98
N VAL A 65 2.78 -13.63 -64.79
CA VAL A 65 3.65 -14.65 -64.21
C VAL A 65 4.29 -14.06 -62.95
N THR A 66 4.19 -14.79 -61.83
CA THR A 66 4.76 -14.36 -60.55
C THR A 66 5.72 -15.41 -60.02
N THR A 67 6.85 -15.00 -59.47
CA THR A 67 7.79 -15.90 -58.77
C THR A 67 7.66 -15.73 -57.25
N LEU A 68 7.58 -16.85 -56.53
CA LEU A 68 7.41 -16.92 -55.08
C LEU A 68 8.39 -17.96 -54.51
N HIS A 69 8.97 -17.69 -53.34
CA HIS A 69 9.87 -18.64 -52.67
C HIS A 69 9.13 -19.78 -51.94
N GLN A 70 7.90 -19.50 -51.52
CA GLN A 70 7.01 -20.44 -50.83
C GLN A 70 5.58 -20.22 -51.33
N SER A 71 4.66 -21.13 -51.03
CA SER A 71 3.27 -20.97 -51.45
C SER A 71 2.66 -19.68 -50.86
N LEU A 72 1.66 -19.13 -51.55
CA LEU A 72 0.93 -17.96 -51.07
C LEU A 72 0.29 -18.23 -49.69
N ASP A 73 -0.12 -19.48 -49.44
CA ASP A 73 -0.69 -19.92 -48.15
C ASP A 73 0.33 -19.88 -47.00
N ALA A 74 1.60 -20.20 -47.27
CA ALA A 74 2.66 -20.16 -46.27
C ALA A 74 2.94 -18.72 -45.78
N TYR A 75 2.86 -17.73 -46.67
CA TYR A 75 2.94 -16.31 -46.28
C TYR A 75 1.75 -15.85 -45.42
N ALA A 76 0.64 -16.60 -45.41
CA ALA A 76 -0.58 -16.25 -44.68
C ALA A 76 -0.68 -16.93 -43.30
N GLU A 77 0.25 -17.80 -42.93
CA GLU A 77 0.14 -18.69 -41.75
C GLU A 77 -0.03 -17.93 -40.41
N GLY A 78 0.63 -16.78 -40.27
CA GLY A 78 0.52 -15.89 -39.11
C GLY A 78 -0.70 -14.96 -39.10
N LEU A 79 -1.51 -14.95 -40.15
CA LEU A 79 -2.65 -14.02 -40.29
C LEU A 79 -3.95 -14.59 -39.68
N PRO A 80 -4.94 -13.74 -39.36
CA PRO A 80 -6.27 -14.21 -38.93
C PRO A 80 -6.90 -15.18 -39.94
N ARG A 81 -7.69 -16.14 -39.44
CA ARG A 81 -8.33 -17.18 -40.29
C ARG A 81 -9.16 -16.62 -41.44
N THR A 82 -9.82 -15.48 -41.24
CA THR A 82 -10.60 -14.78 -42.26
C THR A 82 -9.71 -14.28 -43.40
N VAL A 83 -8.61 -13.62 -43.07
CA VAL A 83 -7.61 -13.13 -44.04
C VAL A 83 -6.95 -14.29 -44.78
N ARG A 84 -6.60 -15.37 -44.09
CA ARG A 84 -6.09 -16.61 -44.70
C ARG A 84 -7.04 -17.17 -45.76
N ARG A 85 -8.35 -17.20 -45.47
CA ARG A 85 -9.35 -17.67 -46.45
C ARG A 85 -9.45 -16.74 -47.66
N GLU A 86 -9.37 -15.43 -47.47
CA GLU A 86 -9.34 -14.48 -48.60
C GLU A 86 -8.09 -14.67 -49.47
N TRP A 87 -6.92 -14.87 -48.85
CA TRP A 87 -5.68 -15.13 -49.57
C TRP A 87 -5.72 -16.45 -50.34
N ALA A 88 -6.27 -17.51 -49.75
CA ALA A 88 -6.47 -18.79 -50.43
C ALA A 88 -7.39 -18.65 -51.67
N LYS A 89 -8.44 -17.81 -51.60
CA LYS A 89 -9.30 -17.50 -52.75
C LYS A 89 -8.54 -16.76 -53.86
N VAL A 90 -7.65 -15.84 -53.50
CA VAL A 90 -6.79 -15.13 -54.48
C VAL A 90 -5.81 -16.11 -55.11
N GLY A 91 -5.14 -16.93 -54.31
CA GLY A 91 -4.19 -17.95 -54.76
C GLY A 91 -4.82 -18.95 -55.73
N GLY A 92 -6.06 -19.39 -55.47
CA GLY A 92 -6.81 -20.30 -56.36
C GLY A 92 -7.12 -19.76 -57.77
N ARG A 93 -6.81 -18.49 -58.06
CA ARG A 93 -6.96 -17.88 -59.39
C ARG A 93 -5.69 -17.90 -60.22
N PHE A 94 -4.58 -18.34 -59.63
CA PHE A 94 -3.31 -18.55 -60.31
C PHE A 94 -3.08 -20.04 -60.51
N GLU A 95 -2.52 -20.40 -61.65
CA GLU A 95 -1.97 -21.74 -61.84
C GLU A 95 -0.61 -21.81 -61.14
N VAL A 96 -0.49 -22.69 -60.16
CA VAL A 96 0.76 -22.89 -59.44
C VAL A 96 1.59 -23.88 -60.24
N ILE A 97 2.68 -23.40 -60.84
CA ILE A 97 3.70 -24.24 -61.47
C ILE A 97 4.82 -24.44 -60.44
N PRO A 98 4.86 -25.58 -59.73
CA PRO A 98 5.90 -25.82 -58.76
C PRO A 98 7.24 -26.03 -59.47
N TYR A 99 8.25 -25.24 -59.12
CA TYR A 99 9.62 -25.53 -59.54
C TYR A 99 10.15 -26.72 -58.72
N LEU A 100 9.95 -27.91 -59.27
CA LEU A 100 10.46 -29.16 -58.71
C LEU A 100 11.78 -29.49 -59.40
N GLU A 101 12.91 -29.17 -58.76
CA GLU A 101 14.18 -29.78 -59.15
C GLU A 101 14.05 -31.30 -59.01
N SER A 102 14.11 -32.00 -60.14
CA SER A 102 14.11 -33.46 -60.15
C SER A 102 15.41 -33.97 -59.51
N PRO A 103 15.38 -35.03 -58.68
CA PRO A 103 16.60 -35.70 -58.18
C PRO A 103 17.61 -36.04 -59.29
N ARG A 104 17.15 -36.24 -60.53
CA ARG A 104 18.02 -36.45 -61.71
C ARG A 104 18.91 -35.26 -62.03
N HIS A 105 18.40 -34.04 -61.82
CA HIS A 105 19.18 -32.84 -62.07
C HIS A 105 20.38 -32.79 -61.12
N VAL A 106 20.15 -33.08 -59.84
CA VAL A 106 21.20 -33.18 -58.82
C VAL A 106 22.20 -34.28 -59.18
N VAL A 107 21.74 -35.48 -59.57
CA VAL A 107 22.64 -36.57 -59.98
C VAL A 107 23.51 -36.17 -61.17
N ARG A 108 22.94 -35.54 -62.21
CA ARG A 108 23.71 -35.06 -63.38
C ARG A 108 24.70 -33.97 -63.00
N LEU A 109 24.31 -33.06 -62.11
CA LEU A 109 25.14 -31.96 -61.66
C LEU A 109 26.32 -32.46 -60.81
N VAL A 110 26.10 -33.42 -59.90
CA VAL A 110 27.19 -34.10 -59.17
C VAL A 110 28.08 -34.89 -60.13
N SER A 111 27.50 -35.65 -61.06
CA SER A 111 28.26 -36.41 -62.07
C SER A 111 29.09 -35.52 -62.99
N GLY A 112 28.65 -34.28 -63.27
CA GLY A 112 29.42 -33.31 -64.03
C GLY A 112 30.48 -32.58 -63.20
N ALA A 113 30.25 -32.44 -61.89
CA ALA A 113 31.17 -31.81 -60.95
C ALA A 113 32.36 -32.71 -60.59
N ILE A 114 32.15 -34.03 -60.50
CA ILE A 114 33.19 -35.00 -60.18
C ILE A 114 33.83 -35.49 -61.48
N ARG A 115 35.15 -35.31 -61.62
CA ARG A 115 35.93 -35.83 -62.76
C ARG A 115 36.62 -37.12 -62.35
N THR A 116 36.05 -38.24 -62.77
CA THR A 116 36.59 -39.58 -62.52
C THR A 116 37.59 -39.95 -63.62
N SER A 117 38.81 -40.35 -63.25
CA SER A 117 39.81 -40.82 -64.22
C SER A 117 39.42 -42.18 -64.80
N SER A 118 39.90 -42.49 -66.01
CA SER A 118 39.65 -43.79 -66.64
C SER A 118 40.20 -44.95 -65.81
N GLU A 119 41.33 -44.75 -65.10
CA GLU A 119 41.88 -45.77 -64.20
C GLU A 119 40.95 -46.05 -63.02
N LEU A 120 40.37 -45.01 -62.40
CA LEU A 120 39.46 -45.18 -61.26
C LEU A 120 38.15 -45.83 -61.69
N SER A 121 37.59 -45.45 -62.84
CA SER A 121 36.37 -46.06 -63.39
C SER A 121 36.53 -47.56 -63.67
N GLN A 122 37.71 -47.99 -64.13
CA GLN A 122 38.01 -49.40 -64.42
C GLN A 122 38.53 -50.19 -63.21
N SER A 123 38.86 -49.50 -62.11
CA SER A 123 39.31 -50.10 -60.85
C SER A 123 38.23 -50.97 -60.19
N ALA A 124 38.62 -51.74 -59.17
CA ALA A 124 37.68 -52.50 -58.34
C ALA A 124 36.63 -51.59 -57.68
N LEU A 125 37.03 -50.37 -57.26
CA LEU A 125 36.13 -49.38 -56.67
C LEU A 125 35.11 -48.86 -57.69
N GLY A 126 35.55 -48.45 -58.87
CA GLY A 126 34.65 -47.97 -59.94
C GLY A 126 33.65 -49.05 -60.37
N LYS A 127 34.10 -50.31 -60.48
CA LYS A 127 33.23 -51.46 -60.73
C LYS A 127 32.25 -51.72 -59.58
N SER A 128 32.67 -51.56 -58.33
CA SER A 128 31.78 -51.68 -57.17
C SER A 128 30.70 -50.60 -57.18
N VAL A 129 31.06 -49.33 -57.38
CA VAL A 129 30.08 -48.23 -57.46
C VAL A 129 29.07 -48.48 -58.59
N ARG A 130 29.54 -48.94 -59.76
CA ARG A 130 28.64 -49.29 -60.88
C ARG A 130 27.71 -50.45 -60.54
N ARG A 131 28.22 -51.51 -59.88
CA ARG A 131 27.39 -52.62 -59.40
C ARG A 131 26.36 -52.15 -58.38
N ASP A 132 26.77 -51.31 -57.43
CA ASP A 132 25.89 -50.78 -56.39
C ASP A 132 24.82 -49.84 -57.00
N ALA A 133 25.14 -49.13 -58.10
CA ALA A 133 24.18 -48.31 -58.85
C ALA A 133 23.16 -49.17 -59.61
N LEU A 134 23.58 -50.30 -60.18
CA LEU A 134 22.67 -51.28 -60.81
C LEU A 134 21.75 -51.92 -59.76
N ALA A 135 22.31 -52.37 -58.64
CA ALA A 135 21.54 -52.94 -57.53
C ALA A 135 20.55 -51.92 -56.96
N LEU A 136 20.94 -50.64 -56.87
CA LEU A 136 20.03 -49.57 -56.47
C LEU A 136 18.86 -49.40 -57.44
N ALA A 137 19.12 -49.47 -58.75
CA ALA A 137 18.08 -49.37 -59.78
C ALA A 137 17.08 -50.53 -59.71
N GLU A 138 17.58 -51.74 -59.44
CA GLU A 138 16.73 -52.93 -59.23
C GLU A 138 15.86 -52.80 -57.97
N VAL A 139 16.47 -52.46 -56.83
CA VAL A 139 15.75 -52.35 -55.54
C VAL A 139 14.77 -51.18 -55.56
N ALA A 140 15.16 -50.02 -56.07
CA ALA A 140 14.29 -48.85 -56.15
C ALA A 140 13.11 -49.05 -57.12
N GLY A 141 13.30 -49.85 -58.19
CA GLY A 141 12.24 -50.21 -59.14
C GLY A 141 11.13 -51.10 -58.55
N THR A 142 11.39 -51.80 -57.45
CA THR A 142 10.41 -52.67 -56.78
C THR A 142 9.50 -51.95 -55.77
N GLY A 143 9.76 -50.68 -55.46
CA GLY A 143 9.03 -49.89 -54.47
C GLY A 143 7.93 -48.99 -55.08
N ALA A 144 6.78 -49.57 -55.44
CA ALA A 144 5.48 -48.93 -55.64
C ALA A 144 5.46 -47.41 -56.00
N THR A 145 5.58 -47.10 -57.31
CA THR A 145 4.61 -46.31 -58.12
C THR A 145 5.13 -46.25 -59.56
N SER A 146 4.65 -47.15 -60.41
CA SER A 146 4.76 -47.01 -61.86
C SER A 146 3.75 -45.95 -62.32
N ALA A 147 4.21 -44.74 -62.59
CA ALA A 147 3.46 -43.79 -63.40
C ALA A 147 4.43 -42.89 -64.14
N THR A 148 4.62 -43.21 -65.42
CA THR A 148 5.27 -42.51 -66.54
C THR A 148 6.58 -43.14 -67.04
N ALA A 149 6.60 -43.37 -68.35
CA ALA A 149 7.60 -44.08 -69.16
C ALA A 149 8.97 -43.36 -69.28
N GLU A 150 9.29 -42.47 -68.34
CA GLU A 150 10.57 -41.77 -68.28
C GLU A 150 11.47 -42.30 -67.15
N SER A 151 11.09 -43.33 -66.36
CA SER A 151 11.55 -43.56 -64.97
C SER A 151 12.84 -44.39 -64.71
N GLU A 152 13.79 -44.54 -65.64
CA GLU A 152 15.04 -45.25 -65.31
C GLU A 152 16.04 -44.38 -64.53
N LEU A 153 16.56 -44.87 -63.40
CA LEU A 153 17.66 -44.22 -62.68
C LEU A 153 18.88 -44.11 -63.62
N PRO A 154 19.55 -42.95 -63.71
CA PRO A 154 20.67 -42.79 -64.65
C PRO A 154 21.93 -43.50 -64.09
N VAL A 155 21.99 -44.81 -64.26
CA VAL A 155 23.04 -45.70 -63.72
C VAL A 155 24.44 -45.20 -64.08
N ASP A 156 24.65 -44.78 -65.33
CA ASP A 156 25.97 -44.29 -65.75
C ASP A 156 26.35 -42.96 -65.07
N ALA A 157 25.39 -42.06 -64.84
CA ALA A 157 25.65 -40.82 -64.10
C ALA A 157 25.96 -41.11 -62.62
N LEU A 158 25.24 -42.04 -61.98
CA LEU A 158 25.52 -42.48 -60.62
C LEU A 158 26.89 -43.16 -60.50
N ALA A 159 27.26 -43.99 -61.48
CA ALA A 159 28.56 -44.65 -61.53
C ALA A 159 29.71 -43.64 -61.70
N ASN A 160 29.50 -42.57 -62.47
CA ASN A 160 30.48 -41.51 -62.67
C ASN A 160 30.73 -40.63 -61.44
N CYS A 161 29.89 -40.74 -60.39
CA CYS A 161 30.08 -40.02 -59.13
C CYS A 161 31.08 -40.70 -58.16
N ALA A 162 31.77 -41.77 -58.57
CA ALA A 162 32.78 -42.43 -57.74
C ALA A 162 33.82 -41.43 -57.21
N PRO A 163 34.23 -41.52 -55.93
CA PRO A 163 33.96 -42.57 -54.96
C PRO A 163 32.71 -42.39 -54.07
N LEU A 164 31.75 -41.52 -54.43
CA LEU A 164 30.47 -41.45 -53.71
C LEU A 164 29.64 -42.72 -53.92
N HIS A 165 29.05 -43.24 -52.85
CA HIS A 165 28.10 -44.34 -52.97
C HIS A 165 26.79 -43.85 -53.63
N PRO A 166 26.13 -44.62 -54.53
CA PRO A 166 24.94 -44.17 -55.25
C PRO A 166 23.79 -43.70 -54.36
N THR A 167 23.61 -44.30 -53.17
CA THR A 167 22.61 -43.85 -52.20
C THR A 167 22.90 -42.45 -51.68
N VAL A 168 24.17 -42.08 -51.47
CA VAL A 168 24.57 -40.73 -51.04
C VAL A 168 24.16 -39.72 -52.10
N VAL A 169 24.45 -39.99 -53.37
CA VAL A 169 24.16 -39.07 -54.48
C VAL A 169 22.66 -38.73 -54.55
N LEU A 170 21.78 -39.70 -54.35
CA LEU A 170 20.33 -39.48 -54.33
C LEU A 170 19.84 -38.72 -53.08
N THR A 171 20.57 -38.81 -51.97
CA THR A 171 20.22 -38.13 -50.72
C THR A 171 20.69 -36.67 -50.68
N LEU A 172 21.76 -36.30 -51.41
CA LEU A 172 22.34 -34.94 -51.34
C LEU A 172 21.35 -33.82 -51.70
N GLY A 173 20.58 -33.98 -52.77
CA GLY A 173 19.61 -32.97 -53.24
C GLY A 173 18.54 -32.66 -52.19
N PRO A 174 17.76 -33.67 -51.75
CA PRO A 174 16.76 -33.51 -50.70
C PRO A 174 17.34 -33.00 -49.38
N LEU A 175 18.53 -33.46 -48.99
CA LEU A 175 19.19 -33.04 -47.74
C LEU A 175 19.49 -31.54 -47.74
N PHE A 176 20.01 -31.00 -48.84
CA PHE A 176 20.41 -29.59 -48.92
C PHE A 176 19.29 -28.64 -49.35
N ARG A 177 18.08 -29.15 -49.61
CA ARG A 177 16.94 -28.36 -50.10
C ARG A 177 16.43 -27.30 -49.13
N ALA A 178 16.67 -27.53 -47.84
CA ALA A 178 16.03 -26.78 -46.78
C ALA A 178 16.69 -25.45 -46.39
N ARG A 179 17.82 -25.09 -47.00
CA ARG A 179 18.37 -23.72 -46.94
C ARG A 179 17.74 -22.87 -48.04
N LEU A 180 16.59 -22.27 -47.78
CA LEU A 180 16.09 -21.08 -48.50
C LEU A 180 16.12 -21.17 -50.04
N GLY A 181 15.86 -22.35 -50.63
CA GLY A 181 15.79 -22.52 -52.08
C GLY A 181 17.13 -22.43 -52.84
N GLN A 182 18.27 -22.70 -52.20
CA GLN A 182 19.59 -22.74 -52.86
C GLN A 182 20.28 -24.10 -52.70
N ASN A 183 19.73 -25.12 -53.37
CA ASN A 183 20.19 -26.52 -53.30
C ASN A 183 21.62 -26.68 -53.83
N GLU A 184 21.95 -25.97 -54.92
CA GLU A 184 23.23 -26.11 -55.61
C GLU A 184 24.43 -25.57 -54.81
N ARG A 185 24.29 -24.41 -54.15
CA ARG A 185 25.41 -23.82 -53.38
C ARG A 185 25.83 -24.71 -52.22
N SER A 186 24.86 -25.28 -51.49
CA SER A 186 25.12 -26.18 -50.36
C SER A 186 25.71 -27.52 -50.83
N LEU A 187 25.23 -28.02 -51.98
CA LEU A 187 25.79 -29.21 -52.63
C LEU A 187 27.27 -29.00 -53.02
N PHE A 188 27.60 -27.90 -53.71
CA PHE A 188 28.98 -27.59 -54.08
C PHE A 188 29.86 -27.28 -52.86
N ALA A 189 29.29 -26.69 -51.81
CA ALA A 189 29.98 -26.51 -50.54
C ALA A 189 30.38 -27.87 -49.95
N PHE A 190 29.48 -28.88 -49.92
CA PHE A 190 29.84 -30.23 -49.50
C PHE A 190 30.92 -30.87 -50.37
N LEU A 191 30.76 -30.83 -51.70
CA LEU A 191 31.71 -31.43 -52.64
C LEU A 191 33.11 -30.80 -52.55
N SER A 192 33.20 -29.52 -52.18
CA SER A 192 34.45 -28.77 -52.03
C SER A 192 34.94 -28.67 -50.58
N SER A 193 34.21 -29.23 -49.61
CA SER A 193 34.48 -29.04 -48.19
C SER A 193 35.70 -29.84 -47.71
N GLN A 194 36.63 -29.14 -47.08
CA GLN A 194 37.78 -29.70 -46.35
C GLN A 194 37.51 -29.84 -44.84
N GLU A 195 36.30 -29.50 -44.38
CA GLU A 195 35.88 -29.69 -42.98
C GLU A 195 35.78 -31.19 -42.62
N PRO A 196 35.79 -31.54 -41.32
CA PRO A 196 35.61 -32.92 -40.87
C PRO A 196 34.41 -33.60 -41.54
N TYR A 197 34.61 -34.83 -42.00
CA TYR A 197 33.64 -35.63 -42.75
C TYR A 197 33.24 -35.06 -44.12
N GLY A 198 33.81 -33.95 -44.60
CA GLY A 198 33.56 -33.40 -45.94
C GLY A 198 34.10 -34.28 -47.06
N PHE A 199 33.63 -34.06 -48.30
CA PHE A 199 34.05 -34.89 -49.43
C PHE A 199 35.54 -34.74 -49.77
N GLN A 200 36.10 -33.52 -49.71
CA GLN A 200 37.54 -33.34 -49.94
C GLN A 200 38.37 -33.91 -48.77
N SER A 201 37.87 -33.76 -47.53
CA SER A 201 38.50 -34.42 -46.37
C SER A 201 38.53 -35.94 -46.53
N TYR A 202 37.48 -36.54 -47.07
CA TYR A 202 37.44 -37.97 -47.38
C TYR A 202 38.46 -38.38 -48.45
N LEU A 203 38.53 -37.64 -49.56
CA LEU A 203 39.48 -37.89 -50.64
C LEU A 203 40.94 -37.76 -50.18
N ALA A 204 41.23 -36.81 -49.28
CA ALA A 204 42.57 -36.59 -48.73
C ALA A 204 43.00 -37.68 -47.73
N SER A 205 42.05 -38.25 -46.98
CA SER A 205 42.32 -39.22 -45.90
C SER A 205 42.16 -40.68 -46.32
N THR A 206 41.53 -40.96 -47.46
CA THR A 206 41.23 -42.32 -47.91
C THR A 206 41.99 -42.65 -49.18
N ALA A 207 42.91 -43.62 -49.10
CA ALA A 207 43.63 -44.11 -50.28
C ALA A 207 42.66 -44.82 -51.24
N LEU A 208 42.46 -44.25 -52.43
CA LEU A 208 41.63 -44.79 -53.52
C LEU A 208 42.36 -45.96 -54.22
N SER A 209 42.51 -47.09 -53.51
CA SER A 209 43.16 -48.32 -53.97
C SER A 209 42.16 -49.48 -54.15
N ARG A 210 42.66 -50.71 -54.45
CA ARG A 210 41.84 -51.93 -54.63
C ARG A 210 40.91 -52.25 -53.45
N ASP A 211 41.24 -51.80 -52.24
CA ASP A 211 40.47 -52.06 -51.01
C ASP A 211 39.72 -50.81 -50.49
N ALA A 212 39.68 -49.72 -51.27
CA ALA A 212 39.02 -48.49 -50.87
C ALA A 212 37.51 -48.68 -50.68
N ARG A 213 36.96 -48.06 -49.63
CA ARG A 213 35.51 -47.98 -49.42
C ARG A 213 34.95 -46.82 -50.23
N THR A 214 33.63 -46.78 -50.38
CA THR A 214 32.90 -45.63 -50.94
C THR A 214 32.49 -44.69 -49.82
N TYR A 215 32.30 -43.41 -50.13
CA TYR A 215 31.71 -42.46 -49.18
C TYR A 215 30.22 -42.79 -49.00
N ARG A 216 29.77 -43.06 -47.77
CA ARG A 216 28.44 -43.63 -47.45
C ARG A 216 27.53 -42.69 -46.64
N LEU A 217 26.28 -43.09 -46.43
CA LEU A 217 25.23 -42.27 -45.79
C LEU A 217 25.54 -41.93 -44.33
N ASP A 218 26.19 -42.82 -43.59
CA ASP A 218 26.63 -42.58 -42.21
C ASP A 218 27.65 -41.44 -42.13
N GLN A 219 28.57 -41.35 -43.09
CA GLN A 219 29.53 -40.25 -43.18
C GLN A 219 28.85 -38.94 -43.63
N LEU A 220 27.86 -39.01 -44.53
CA LEU A 220 27.05 -37.85 -44.91
C LEU A 220 26.25 -37.31 -43.70
N TYR A 221 25.73 -38.19 -42.85
CA TYR A 221 25.07 -37.81 -41.60
C TYR A 221 26.04 -37.05 -40.68
N ASP A 222 27.25 -37.58 -40.47
CA ASP A 222 28.26 -36.94 -39.63
C ASP A 222 28.71 -35.57 -40.17
N TYR A 223 28.85 -35.45 -41.48
CA TYR A 223 29.11 -34.16 -42.14
C TYR A 223 27.99 -33.16 -41.88
N ALA A 224 26.73 -33.57 -42.05
CA ALA A 224 25.59 -32.71 -41.82
C ALA A 224 25.53 -32.25 -40.35
N LEU A 225 25.68 -33.18 -39.40
CA LEU A 225 25.67 -32.85 -37.98
C LEU A 225 26.80 -31.88 -37.60
N ALA A 226 28.04 -32.14 -38.05
CA ALA A 226 29.21 -31.34 -37.70
C ALA A 226 29.22 -29.94 -38.35
N ASN A 227 28.78 -29.82 -39.61
CA ASN A 227 29.01 -28.62 -40.42
C ASN A 227 27.74 -27.83 -40.78
N THR A 228 26.55 -28.42 -40.63
CA THR A 228 25.30 -27.69 -40.92
C THR A 228 24.58 -27.19 -39.66
N GLY A 229 24.89 -27.76 -38.49
CA GLY A 229 24.28 -27.42 -37.20
C GLY A 229 22.78 -27.73 -37.14
N VAL A 230 22.25 -28.00 -35.94
CA VAL A 230 20.81 -28.24 -35.67
C VAL A 230 19.97 -26.95 -35.78
N ARG A 231 20.32 -26.01 -36.67
CA ARG A 231 19.63 -24.70 -36.79
C ARG A 231 19.10 -24.42 -38.19
N VAL A 232 18.89 -25.47 -38.95
CA VAL A 232 18.47 -25.38 -40.35
C VAL A 232 17.46 -26.49 -40.56
N VAL A 233 16.32 -26.16 -41.20
CA VAL A 233 15.17 -27.03 -41.53
C VAL A 233 14.11 -27.07 -40.40
N GLY A 234 12.82 -26.97 -40.76
CA GLY A 234 11.68 -26.73 -39.85
C GLY A 234 11.46 -27.72 -38.69
N ALA A 235 10.34 -27.57 -37.96
CA ALA A 235 10.09 -28.27 -36.69
C ALA A 235 10.27 -29.81 -36.71
N ASP A 236 9.99 -30.47 -37.84
CA ASP A 236 10.07 -31.93 -37.98
C ASP A 236 11.51 -32.49 -38.09
N SER A 237 12.44 -31.71 -38.66
CA SER A 237 13.84 -32.12 -38.80
C SER A 237 14.62 -31.96 -37.50
N ASP A 238 14.37 -30.88 -36.74
CA ASP A 238 14.97 -30.68 -35.41
C ASP A 238 14.59 -31.83 -34.47
N ARG A 239 13.33 -32.29 -34.55
CA ARG A 239 12.82 -33.44 -33.82
C ARG A 239 13.56 -34.73 -34.21
N THR A 240 13.80 -34.98 -35.49
CA THR A 240 14.50 -36.18 -35.97
C THR A 240 15.98 -36.17 -35.56
N TRP A 241 16.67 -35.03 -35.63
CA TRP A 241 18.06 -34.91 -35.15
C TRP A 241 18.17 -35.15 -33.64
N ALA A 242 17.33 -34.47 -32.85
CA ALA A 242 17.31 -34.64 -31.40
C ALA A 242 16.93 -36.07 -30.99
N ALA A 243 15.96 -36.70 -31.67
CA ALA A 243 15.60 -38.09 -31.45
C ALA A 243 16.74 -39.05 -31.79
N THR A 244 17.52 -38.77 -32.84
CA THR A 244 18.67 -39.61 -33.23
C THR A 244 19.81 -39.51 -32.24
N GLU A 245 20.17 -38.30 -31.78
CA GLU A 245 21.17 -38.10 -30.74
C GLU A 245 20.77 -38.78 -29.43
N LEU A 246 19.50 -38.66 -29.04
CA LEU A 246 18.95 -39.34 -27.87
C LEU A 246 18.96 -40.87 -28.03
N ALA A 247 18.62 -41.38 -29.22
CA ALA A 247 18.68 -42.80 -29.53
C ALA A 247 20.12 -43.32 -29.48
N LEU A 248 21.09 -42.58 -30.05
CA LEU A 248 22.53 -42.89 -30.01
C LEU A 248 23.05 -42.92 -28.58
N ALA A 249 22.67 -41.95 -27.74
CA ALA A 249 23.07 -41.89 -26.33
C ALA A 249 22.48 -43.02 -25.47
N ARG A 250 21.40 -43.66 -25.92
CA ARG A 250 20.72 -44.78 -25.24
C ARG A 250 21.19 -46.16 -25.71
N LEU A 251 22.05 -46.23 -26.73
CA LEU A 251 22.54 -47.51 -27.23
C LEU A 251 23.39 -48.23 -26.15
N PRO A 252 23.22 -49.56 -25.95
CA PRO A 252 23.97 -50.32 -24.94
C PRO A 252 25.48 -50.29 -25.18
N GLU A 253 26.30 -50.56 -24.15
CA GLU A 253 27.77 -50.67 -24.32
C GLU A 253 28.20 -51.76 -25.32
N ALA A 254 27.38 -52.81 -25.51
CA ALA A 254 27.61 -53.89 -26.49
C ALA A 254 27.30 -53.51 -27.95
N THR A 255 27.07 -52.24 -28.25
CA THR A 255 26.71 -51.73 -29.59
C THR A 255 27.90 -51.84 -30.56
N THR A 256 27.68 -52.43 -31.74
CA THR A 256 28.72 -52.51 -32.77
C THR A 256 28.77 -51.24 -33.61
N SER A 257 29.89 -51.01 -34.31
CA SER A 257 29.99 -49.89 -35.26
C SER A 257 28.95 -49.96 -36.38
N LEU A 258 28.42 -51.15 -36.71
CA LEU A 258 27.35 -51.31 -37.68
C LEU A 258 25.99 -50.83 -37.16
N ASP A 259 25.68 -51.03 -35.87
CA ASP A 259 24.43 -50.55 -35.27
C ASP A 259 24.32 -49.01 -35.38
N VAL A 260 25.40 -48.31 -35.08
CA VAL A 260 25.50 -46.85 -35.21
C VAL A 260 25.35 -46.42 -36.67
N ARG A 261 26.04 -47.09 -37.61
CA ARG A 261 25.94 -46.78 -39.05
C ARG A 261 24.51 -46.97 -39.57
N VAL A 262 23.84 -48.07 -39.22
CA VAL A 262 22.45 -48.34 -39.62
C VAL A 262 21.50 -47.29 -39.04
N LEU A 263 21.64 -46.91 -37.77
CA LEU A 263 20.81 -45.87 -37.15
C LEU A 263 20.98 -44.51 -37.86
N LYS A 264 22.21 -44.11 -38.17
CA LYS A 264 22.50 -42.88 -38.94
C LYS A 264 21.89 -42.92 -40.35
N CYS A 265 21.97 -44.07 -41.04
CA CYS A 265 21.31 -44.27 -42.33
C CYS A 265 19.78 -44.12 -42.22
N ILE A 266 19.14 -44.70 -41.20
CA ILE A 266 17.70 -44.57 -40.95
C ILE A 266 17.33 -43.11 -40.69
N ALA A 267 18.10 -42.40 -39.87
CA ALA A 267 17.87 -40.99 -39.57
C ALA A 267 17.97 -40.12 -40.84
N LEU A 268 19.02 -40.29 -41.64
CA LEU A 268 19.25 -39.50 -42.84
C LEU A 268 18.22 -39.77 -43.96
N LEU A 269 17.81 -41.03 -44.13
CA LEU A 269 16.74 -41.40 -45.04
C LEU A 269 15.37 -40.89 -44.54
N GLY A 270 15.16 -40.87 -43.22
CA GLY A 270 13.99 -40.25 -42.59
C GLY A 270 13.89 -38.75 -42.85
N LEU A 271 15.02 -38.03 -42.70
CA LEU A 271 15.14 -36.59 -42.96
C LEU A 271 14.89 -36.23 -44.43
N THR A 272 15.37 -37.06 -45.37
CA THR A 272 15.21 -36.79 -46.81
C THR A 272 13.87 -37.27 -47.38
N GLY A 273 13.16 -38.14 -46.66
CA GLY A 273 11.81 -38.58 -46.97
C GLY A 273 11.65 -39.11 -48.40
N ALA A 274 10.48 -38.87 -49.00
CA ALA A 274 10.20 -39.26 -50.38
C ALA A 274 11.06 -38.52 -51.42
N GLY A 275 11.75 -37.44 -51.05
CA GLY A 275 12.54 -36.62 -51.96
C GLY A 275 13.75 -37.34 -52.56
N SER A 276 14.33 -38.31 -51.85
CA SER A 276 15.45 -39.12 -52.34
C SER A 276 15.00 -40.29 -53.22
N GLY A 277 13.70 -40.62 -53.20
CA GLY A 277 13.17 -41.86 -53.78
C GLY A 277 13.59 -43.12 -53.02
N LEU A 278 14.29 -42.98 -51.87
CA LEU A 278 14.78 -44.10 -51.06
C LEU A 278 13.94 -44.27 -49.81
N ARG A 279 13.71 -45.53 -49.42
CA ARG A 279 13.06 -45.89 -48.16
C ARG A 279 14.08 -46.57 -47.26
N ALA A 280 14.01 -46.30 -45.95
CA ALA A 280 14.80 -47.04 -44.97
C ALA A 280 14.20 -48.44 -44.76
N ASP A 281 14.35 -49.32 -45.75
CA ASP A 281 13.99 -50.73 -45.69
C ASP A 281 15.24 -51.61 -45.68
N ARG A 282 15.06 -52.93 -45.51
CA ARG A 282 16.20 -53.85 -45.38
C ARG A 282 17.10 -53.87 -46.64
N PRO A 283 16.56 -53.96 -47.87
CA PRO A 283 17.38 -53.93 -49.08
C PRO A 283 18.19 -52.63 -49.23
N ILE A 284 17.58 -51.46 -49.02
CA ILE A 284 18.27 -50.18 -49.15
C ILE A 284 19.31 -49.99 -48.05
N LEU A 285 19.02 -50.37 -46.80
CA LEU A 285 19.97 -50.28 -45.70
C LEU A 285 21.16 -51.23 -45.87
N ALA A 286 20.94 -52.43 -46.40
CA ALA A 286 22.00 -53.38 -46.78
C ALA A 286 22.91 -52.77 -47.84
N LEU A 287 22.33 -52.19 -48.90
CA LEU A 287 23.09 -51.53 -49.96
C LEU A 287 23.85 -50.30 -49.44
N ALA A 288 23.21 -49.45 -48.65
CA ALA A 288 23.80 -48.23 -48.08
C ALA A 288 24.99 -48.54 -47.16
N THR A 289 24.94 -49.64 -46.41
CA THR A 289 26.02 -50.06 -45.49
C THR A 289 27.08 -50.96 -46.14
N GLY A 290 26.75 -51.60 -47.27
CA GLY A 290 27.59 -52.59 -47.96
C GLY A 290 27.55 -53.98 -47.32
N GLU A 291 26.56 -54.25 -46.47
CA GLU A 291 26.42 -55.51 -45.71
C GLU A 291 25.36 -56.42 -46.34
N ARG A 292 25.31 -57.69 -45.90
CA ARG A 292 24.24 -58.61 -46.30
C ARG A 292 22.93 -58.26 -45.59
N GLU A 293 21.80 -58.45 -46.28
CA GLU A 293 20.48 -58.15 -45.72
C GLU A 293 20.19 -58.89 -44.40
N SER A 294 20.66 -60.15 -44.26
CA SER A 294 20.52 -60.90 -43.01
C SER A 294 21.24 -60.27 -41.81
N VAL A 295 22.42 -59.67 -42.05
CA VAL A 295 23.19 -58.98 -41.00
C VAL A 295 22.48 -57.69 -40.58
N VAL A 296 21.96 -56.93 -41.56
CA VAL A 296 21.17 -55.73 -41.29
C VAL A 296 19.86 -56.06 -40.56
N ALA A 297 19.22 -57.19 -40.90
CA ALA A 297 18.02 -57.64 -40.20
C ALA A 297 18.28 -57.90 -38.70
N ASP A 298 19.44 -58.44 -38.33
CA ASP A 298 19.79 -58.64 -36.93
C ASP A 298 20.11 -57.33 -36.20
N VAL A 299 20.73 -56.35 -36.89
CA VAL A 299 20.92 -54.98 -36.37
C VAL A 299 19.58 -54.30 -36.11
N LEU A 300 18.65 -54.37 -37.06
CA LEU A 300 17.33 -53.77 -36.94
C LEU A 300 16.56 -54.34 -35.74
N LYS A 301 16.61 -55.66 -35.51
CA LYS A 301 16.01 -56.29 -34.32
C LYS A 301 16.58 -55.75 -33.02
N ARG A 302 17.90 -55.52 -32.94
CA ARG A 302 18.53 -54.94 -31.74
C ARG A 302 18.10 -53.50 -31.53
N LEU A 303 18.09 -52.67 -32.58
CA LEU A 303 17.67 -51.27 -32.50
C LEU A 303 16.17 -51.11 -32.16
N GLU A 304 15.31 -52.02 -32.62
CA GLU A 304 13.90 -52.07 -32.21
C GLU A 304 13.76 -52.48 -30.73
N ALA A 305 14.53 -53.47 -30.27
CA ALA A 305 14.52 -53.92 -28.88
C ALA A 305 14.96 -52.82 -27.90
N THR A 306 15.85 -51.91 -28.32
CA THR A 306 16.27 -50.74 -27.53
C THR A 306 15.36 -49.52 -27.72
N SER A 307 14.25 -49.66 -28.46
CA SER A 307 13.35 -48.55 -28.82
C SER A 307 14.07 -47.35 -29.46
N ALA A 308 15.17 -47.61 -30.18
CA ALA A 308 15.88 -46.60 -30.95
C ALA A 308 15.17 -46.31 -32.28
N ILE A 309 14.50 -47.33 -32.84
CA ILE A 309 13.76 -47.24 -34.10
C ILE A 309 12.38 -47.92 -33.98
N VAL A 310 11.48 -47.57 -34.92
CA VAL A 310 10.18 -48.21 -35.12
C VAL A 310 9.95 -48.54 -36.59
N PHE A 311 9.37 -49.69 -36.90
CA PHE A 311 8.93 -50.02 -38.25
C PHE A 311 7.49 -49.55 -38.53
N ARG A 312 7.31 -48.61 -39.46
CA ARG A 312 6.00 -48.07 -39.83
C ARG A 312 5.40 -48.90 -40.98
N LYS A 313 4.56 -49.89 -40.65
CA LYS A 313 3.95 -50.84 -41.61
C LYS A 313 3.31 -50.18 -42.84
N PHE A 314 2.59 -49.06 -42.68
CA PHE A 314 1.93 -48.35 -43.78
C PHE A 314 2.91 -47.71 -44.78
N LYS A 315 4.11 -47.30 -44.32
CA LYS A 315 5.16 -46.72 -45.17
C LYS A 315 6.17 -47.77 -45.67
N GLY A 316 6.20 -48.94 -45.03
CA GLY A 316 7.16 -50.00 -45.32
C GLY A 316 8.60 -49.61 -44.98
N SER A 317 8.83 -48.74 -44.00
CA SER A 317 10.15 -48.22 -43.66
C SER A 317 10.37 -48.08 -42.15
N TYR A 318 11.64 -48.14 -41.75
CA TYR A 318 12.10 -47.84 -40.40
C TYR A 318 12.24 -46.33 -40.18
N GLN A 319 11.94 -45.86 -38.97
CA GLN A 319 12.14 -44.47 -38.53
C GLN A 319 12.76 -44.45 -37.13
N VAL A 320 13.49 -43.38 -36.80
CA VAL A 320 13.96 -43.15 -35.43
C VAL A 320 12.75 -42.88 -34.53
N TRP A 321 12.73 -43.50 -33.35
CA TRP A 321 11.64 -43.37 -32.39
C TRP A 321 11.86 -42.14 -31.49
N ASP A 322 10.90 -41.22 -31.47
CA ASP A 322 10.97 -39.94 -30.76
C ASP A 322 10.16 -39.88 -29.46
N GLY A 323 9.37 -40.91 -29.16
CA GLY A 323 8.82 -41.17 -27.82
C GLY A 323 7.44 -40.57 -27.49
N SER A 324 6.68 -39.98 -28.42
CA SER A 324 5.32 -39.49 -28.13
C SER A 324 4.27 -39.96 -29.14
N ASP A 325 3.28 -40.72 -28.67
CA ASP A 325 2.10 -41.14 -29.45
C ASP A 325 0.91 -40.15 -29.35
N LEU A 326 1.09 -39.00 -28.68
CA LEU A 326 0.02 -38.04 -28.41
C LEU A 326 -0.15 -37.00 -29.53
N ASP A 327 -1.39 -36.85 -30.02
CA ASP A 327 -1.77 -35.78 -30.95
C ASP A 327 -2.02 -34.46 -30.18
N ILE A 328 -0.93 -33.73 -29.93
CA ILE A 328 -0.92 -32.44 -29.22
C ILE A 328 -1.89 -31.41 -29.86
N PRO A 329 -1.94 -31.22 -31.20
CA PRO A 329 -2.93 -30.35 -31.83
C PRO A 329 -4.38 -30.69 -31.48
N SER A 330 -4.75 -31.98 -31.54
CA SER A 330 -6.11 -32.43 -31.20
C SER A 330 -6.44 -32.23 -29.72
N LEU A 331 -5.48 -32.50 -28.83
CA LEU A 331 -5.62 -32.25 -27.38
C LEU A 331 -5.90 -30.79 -27.06
N ILE A 332 -5.16 -29.86 -27.68
CA ILE A 332 -5.37 -28.41 -27.50
C ILE A 332 -6.75 -28.00 -28.03
N ALA A 333 -7.16 -28.51 -29.20
CA ALA A 333 -8.46 -28.20 -29.78
C ALA A 333 -9.63 -28.67 -28.89
N GLN A 334 -9.53 -29.87 -28.31
CA GLN A 334 -10.51 -30.38 -27.35
C GLN A 334 -10.55 -29.54 -26.08
N SER A 335 -9.40 -29.24 -25.50
CA SER A 335 -9.28 -28.43 -24.28
C SER A 335 -9.81 -27.00 -24.47
N ARG A 336 -9.63 -26.43 -25.66
CA ARG A 336 -10.18 -25.12 -26.02
C ARG A 336 -11.71 -25.07 -25.96
N ASN A 337 -12.39 -26.15 -26.35
CA ASN A 337 -13.84 -26.24 -26.22
C ASN A 337 -14.29 -26.31 -24.75
N VAL A 338 -13.54 -27.03 -23.91
CA VAL A 338 -13.80 -27.10 -22.46
C VAL A 338 -13.67 -25.73 -21.80
N VAL A 339 -12.57 -25.02 -22.06
CA VAL A 339 -12.33 -23.68 -21.53
C VAL A 339 -13.43 -22.70 -21.97
N ARG A 340 -13.83 -22.75 -23.24
CA ARG A 340 -14.91 -21.89 -23.77
C ARG A 340 -16.27 -22.18 -23.13
N ALA A 341 -16.53 -23.43 -22.75
CA ALA A 341 -17.76 -23.82 -22.06
C ALA A 341 -17.76 -23.40 -20.58
N GLN A 342 -16.59 -23.42 -19.91
CA GLN A 342 -16.44 -22.97 -18.52
C GLN A 342 -16.58 -21.45 -18.37
N GLY A 343 -16.13 -20.67 -19.35
CA GLY A 343 -16.16 -19.20 -19.31
C GLY A 343 -15.24 -18.61 -18.23
N ARG A 344 -15.59 -17.41 -17.76
CA ARG A 344 -14.90 -16.66 -16.68
C ARG A 344 -13.43 -16.36 -16.99
N LEU A 345 -13.13 -16.02 -18.24
CA LEU A 345 -11.76 -15.76 -18.67
C LEU A 345 -11.11 -14.60 -17.91
N ALA A 346 -11.87 -13.55 -17.60
CA ALA A 346 -11.35 -12.38 -16.89
C ALA A 346 -10.89 -12.71 -15.45
N GLU A 347 -11.64 -13.52 -14.70
CA GLU A 347 -11.25 -13.96 -13.34
C GLU A 347 -9.97 -14.78 -13.35
N ARG A 348 -9.81 -15.63 -14.37
CA ARG A 348 -8.61 -16.45 -14.55
C ARG A 348 -7.40 -15.57 -14.92
N LEU A 349 -7.61 -14.55 -15.75
CA LEU A 349 -6.56 -13.59 -16.12
C LEU A 349 -6.11 -12.75 -14.93
N GLU A 350 -7.04 -12.25 -14.11
CA GLU A 350 -6.73 -11.42 -12.93
C GLU A 350 -5.76 -12.14 -11.98
N ARG A 351 -5.88 -13.47 -11.84
CA ARG A 351 -4.98 -14.27 -10.98
C ARG A 351 -3.58 -14.45 -11.54
N LEU A 352 -3.43 -14.45 -12.87
CA LEU A 352 -2.18 -14.83 -13.54
C LEU A 352 -1.42 -13.62 -14.12
N PHE A 353 -2.13 -12.53 -14.40
CA PHE A 353 -1.60 -11.32 -15.02
C PHE A 353 -1.99 -10.07 -14.19
N PRO A 354 -1.49 -9.94 -12.95
CA PRO A 354 -1.79 -8.79 -12.11
C PRO A 354 -1.34 -7.50 -12.81
N GLN A 355 -2.24 -6.51 -12.84
CA GLN A 355 -2.00 -5.26 -13.55
C GLN A 355 -1.36 -4.22 -12.62
N TYR A 356 -0.46 -3.40 -13.18
CA TYR A 356 0.17 -2.31 -12.43
C TYR A 356 -0.75 -1.09 -12.34
N PRO A 357 -0.76 -0.37 -11.20
CA PRO A 357 -1.50 0.88 -11.07
C PRO A 357 -1.18 1.91 -12.15
N ILE A 358 -2.20 2.57 -12.68
CA ILE A 358 -2.06 3.63 -13.68
C ILE A 358 -2.09 4.98 -12.97
N VAL A 359 -0.94 5.65 -12.94
CA VAL A 359 -0.78 6.94 -12.28
C VAL A 359 -1.40 8.07 -13.11
N ALA A 360 -2.14 8.94 -12.44
CA ALA A 360 -2.69 10.18 -12.98
C ALA A 360 -1.62 11.29 -12.99
N THR A 361 -0.59 11.16 -13.83
CA THR A 361 0.62 12.00 -13.79
C THR A 361 0.34 13.50 -13.90
N ARG A 362 -0.54 13.92 -14.83
CA ARG A 362 -0.89 15.35 -14.98
C ARG A 362 -1.63 15.88 -13.76
N HIS A 363 -2.56 15.10 -13.21
CA HIS A 363 -3.28 15.45 -11.99
C HIS A 363 -2.29 15.63 -10.83
N TYR A 364 -1.38 14.68 -10.65
CA TYR A 364 -0.35 14.73 -9.61
C TYR A 364 0.51 16.00 -9.71
N GLN A 365 1.02 16.33 -10.89
CA GLN A 365 1.85 17.53 -11.09
C GLN A 365 1.10 18.84 -10.80
N ARG A 366 -0.22 18.88 -11.05
CA ARG A 366 -1.05 20.08 -10.83
C ARG A 366 -1.52 20.23 -9.38
N THR A 367 -1.93 19.13 -8.75
CA THR A 367 -2.55 19.16 -7.41
C THR A 367 -1.57 18.80 -6.28
N GLY A 368 -0.48 18.11 -6.61
CA GLY A 368 0.47 17.53 -5.65
C GLY A 368 0.00 16.20 -5.05
N THR A 369 -1.19 15.71 -5.40
CA THR A 369 -1.76 14.46 -4.85
C THR A 369 -1.54 13.31 -5.83
N LEU A 370 -0.69 12.34 -5.45
CA LEU A 370 -0.43 11.17 -6.29
C LEU A 370 -1.67 10.29 -6.32
N ARG A 371 -2.44 10.33 -7.41
CA ARG A 371 -3.61 9.46 -7.61
C ARG A 371 -3.35 8.39 -8.65
N HIS A 372 -3.96 7.23 -8.48
CA HIS A 372 -3.87 6.15 -9.44
C HIS A 372 -5.19 5.38 -9.59
N LEU A 373 -5.40 4.84 -10.78
CA LEU A 373 -6.46 3.88 -11.05
C LEU A 373 -5.90 2.48 -11.04
N THR A 374 -6.64 1.55 -10.45
CA THR A 374 -6.27 0.13 -10.39
C THR A 374 -6.91 -0.59 -11.58
N PRO A 375 -6.13 -1.13 -12.54
CA PRO A 375 -6.69 -1.89 -13.65
C PRO A 375 -7.18 -3.26 -13.17
N ARG A 376 -8.32 -3.71 -13.69
CA ARG A 376 -8.96 -4.99 -13.36
C ARG A 376 -9.58 -5.61 -14.61
N PHE A 377 -9.48 -6.92 -14.76
CA PHE A 377 -10.21 -7.62 -15.81
C PHE A 377 -11.65 -7.91 -15.35
N VAL A 378 -12.63 -7.66 -16.22
CA VAL A 378 -14.06 -7.93 -15.94
C VAL A 378 -14.70 -8.76 -17.04
N VAL A 379 -15.56 -9.71 -16.65
CA VAL A 379 -16.37 -10.56 -17.55
C VAL A 379 -17.63 -9.81 -17.99
N VAL A 380 -18.33 -10.32 -19.00
CA VAL A 380 -19.69 -9.89 -19.39
C VAL A 380 -20.62 -11.10 -19.39
N PRO A 381 -21.87 -11.01 -18.93
CA PRO A 381 -22.46 -9.88 -18.20
C PRO A 381 -21.93 -9.85 -16.76
N VAL A 382 -21.41 -8.69 -16.34
CA VAL A 382 -21.14 -8.41 -14.93
C VAL A 382 -22.13 -7.35 -14.48
N SER A 383 -22.81 -7.63 -13.38
CA SER A 383 -23.48 -6.60 -12.61
C SER A 383 -22.38 -5.70 -12.04
N LEU A 384 -22.16 -4.54 -12.65
CA LEU A 384 -21.11 -3.60 -12.24
C LEU A 384 -21.27 -3.12 -10.78
N SER A 385 -22.47 -3.31 -10.21
CA SER A 385 -22.78 -3.07 -8.79
C SER A 385 -22.29 -4.17 -7.85
N GLU A 386 -21.99 -5.37 -8.36
CA GLU A 386 -21.46 -6.51 -7.58
C GLU A 386 -19.93 -6.58 -7.60
N LEU A 387 -19.27 -5.73 -8.41
CA LEU A 387 -17.81 -5.65 -8.40
C LEU A 387 -17.35 -5.06 -7.06
N PRO A 388 -16.59 -5.82 -6.25
CA PRO A 388 -16.03 -5.30 -5.01
C PRO A 388 -15.17 -4.09 -5.34
N SER A 389 -15.45 -2.96 -4.68
CA SER A 389 -14.58 -1.80 -4.74
C SER A 389 -13.20 -2.24 -4.29
N GLY A 390 -12.19 -2.07 -5.12
CA GLY A 390 -10.82 -2.40 -4.72
C GLY A 390 -10.45 -1.66 -3.44
N ASP A 391 -9.85 -2.33 -2.45
CA ASP A 391 -9.37 -1.65 -1.24
C ASP A 391 -8.27 -0.62 -1.57
N SER A 392 -7.53 -0.84 -2.66
CA SER A 392 -6.39 -0.02 -3.10
C SER A 392 -6.73 0.92 -4.28
N GLY A 393 -6.35 2.19 -4.13
CA GLY A 393 -6.34 3.19 -5.21
C GLY A 393 -7.47 4.21 -5.17
N ASP A 394 -7.40 5.19 -6.08
CA ASP A 394 -8.34 6.32 -6.16
C ASP A 394 -9.52 6.08 -7.09
N GLY A 395 -9.54 4.92 -7.76
CA GLY A 395 -10.57 4.48 -8.69
C GLY A 395 -10.15 3.21 -9.42
N ASP A 396 -11.05 2.66 -10.22
CA ASP A 396 -10.83 1.42 -10.97
C ASP A 396 -10.85 1.67 -12.48
N LEU A 397 -10.01 0.94 -13.20
CA LEU A 397 -10.05 0.83 -14.66
C LEU A 397 -10.43 -0.60 -15.03
N LEU A 398 -11.63 -0.79 -15.55
CA LEU A 398 -12.20 -2.09 -15.83
C LEU A 398 -11.97 -2.45 -17.30
N LEU A 399 -11.01 -3.33 -17.57
CA LEU A 399 -10.78 -3.86 -18.90
C LEU A 399 -11.70 -5.06 -19.14
N VAL A 400 -12.61 -4.90 -20.09
CA VAL A 400 -13.57 -5.94 -20.43
C VAL A 400 -12.90 -7.02 -21.26
N VAL A 401 -12.96 -8.26 -20.77
CA VAL A 401 -12.55 -9.46 -21.51
C VAL A 401 -13.81 -10.28 -21.78
N PRO A 402 -14.30 -10.32 -23.04
CA PRO A 402 -15.50 -11.09 -23.35
C PRO A 402 -15.20 -12.59 -23.27
N ASP A 403 -16.15 -13.39 -22.78
CA ASP A 403 -16.09 -14.84 -22.97
C ASP A 403 -16.53 -15.20 -24.41
N ARG A 404 -17.41 -14.37 -24.99
CA ARG A 404 -17.89 -14.50 -26.37
C ARG A 404 -17.99 -13.13 -27.05
N LEU A 405 -17.53 -13.04 -28.30
CA LEU A 405 -17.55 -11.79 -29.07
C LEU A 405 -18.96 -11.21 -29.27
N GLU A 406 -19.98 -12.06 -29.27
CA GLU A 406 -21.41 -11.69 -29.42
C GLU A 406 -21.94 -10.83 -28.27
N GLU A 407 -21.25 -10.79 -27.12
CA GLU A 407 -21.64 -10.03 -25.93
C GLU A 407 -21.28 -8.54 -26.04
N LEU A 408 -20.24 -8.20 -26.83
CA LEU A 408 -19.71 -6.83 -26.91
C LEU A 408 -20.69 -5.80 -27.49
N PRO A 409 -21.47 -6.08 -28.56
CA PRO A 409 -22.41 -5.09 -29.11
C PRO A 409 -23.48 -4.65 -28.10
N ASN A 410 -24.03 -5.59 -27.35
CA ASN A 410 -25.04 -5.30 -26.32
C ASN A 410 -24.46 -4.48 -25.18
N LEU A 411 -23.24 -4.81 -24.73
CA LEU A 411 -22.55 -4.05 -23.70
C LEU A 411 -22.22 -2.63 -24.16
N ARG A 412 -21.74 -2.47 -25.39
CA ARG A 412 -21.49 -1.15 -26.00
C ARG A 412 -22.75 -0.29 -26.02
N ALA A 413 -23.90 -0.87 -26.41
CA ALA A 413 -25.18 -0.18 -26.38
C ALA A 413 -25.60 0.21 -24.95
N MET A 414 -25.41 -0.68 -23.97
CA MET A 414 -25.75 -0.42 -22.56
C MET A 414 -24.91 0.70 -21.94
N LEU A 415 -23.60 0.73 -22.20
CA LEU A 415 -22.69 1.78 -21.73
C LEU A 415 -23.00 3.13 -22.37
N SER A 416 -23.30 3.14 -23.67
CA SER A 416 -23.61 4.35 -24.43
C SER A 416 -24.98 4.94 -24.09
N ALA A 417 -25.93 4.12 -23.64
CA ALA A 417 -27.27 4.55 -23.22
C ALA A 417 -27.31 5.10 -21.78
N GLY A 418 -26.16 5.22 -21.09
CA GLY A 418 -26.06 5.74 -19.72
C GLY A 418 -26.67 4.87 -18.62
N LYS A 419 -27.37 3.77 -18.96
CA LYS A 419 -28.02 2.85 -18.00
C LYS A 419 -27.02 2.14 -17.09
N ALA A 420 -25.84 1.79 -17.60
CA ALA A 420 -24.76 1.23 -16.80
C ALA A 420 -24.21 2.21 -15.75
N ASN A 421 -24.35 3.53 -15.96
CA ASN A 421 -23.89 4.53 -14.99
C ASN A 421 -24.78 4.67 -13.79
N ALA A 422 -26.10 4.55 -13.97
CA ALA A 422 -27.03 4.53 -12.85
C ALA A 422 -26.66 3.35 -11.94
N ALA A 423 -26.41 2.17 -12.51
CA ALA A 423 -25.93 1.02 -11.76
C ALA A 423 -24.53 1.21 -11.13
N LEU A 424 -23.58 1.86 -11.82
CA LEU A 424 -22.25 2.19 -11.28
C LEU A 424 -22.27 3.25 -10.17
N ALA A 425 -23.23 4.19 -10.22
CA ALA A 425 -23.41 5.26 -9.23
C ALA A 425 -24.28 4.82 -8.04
N GLU A 426 -25.27 3.96 -8.26
CA GLU A 426 -26.14 3.38 -7.22
C GLU A 426 -25.44 2.28 -6.40
N ALA A 427 -24.34 1.69 -6.91
CA ALA A 427 -23.55 0.66 -6.25
C ALA A 427 -22.80 1.09 -4.96
N GLY A 428 -23.09 2.28 -4.41
CA GLY A 428 -22.50 2.76 -3.16
C GLY A 428 -20.99 3.12 -3.21
N SER A 429 -20.33 2.94 -4.36
CA SER A 429 -18.92 3.32 -4.53
C SER A 429 -18.79 4.80 -4.90
N THR A 430 -18.26 5.61 -4.00
CA THR A 430 -17.94 7.03 -4.29
C THR A 430 -16.73 7.19 -5.23
N ARG A 431 -15.93 6.14 -5.44
CA ARG A 431 -14.71 6.17 -6.26
C ARG A 431 -15.03 6.11 -7.76
N PRO A 432 -14.28 6.86 -8.61
CA PRO A 432 -14.45 6.82 -10.06
C PRO A 432 -14.11 5.44 -10.66
N ARG A 433 -14.92 5.01 -11.63
CA ARG A 433 -14.71 3.78 -12.40
C ARG A 433 -14.74 4.08 -13.89
N ILE A 434 -13.74 3.59 -14.63
CA ILE A 434 -13.66 3.69 -16.09
C ILE A 434 -13.83 2.30 -16.68
N VAL A 435 -14.61 2.17 -17.75
CA VAL A 435 -14.74 0.90 -18.49
C VAL A 435 -13.99 1.03 -19.81
N ALA A 436 -13.14 0.04 -20.10
CA ALA A 436 -12.36 -0.06 -21.32
C ALA A 436 -12.84 -1.27 -22.13
N LEU A 437 -13.36 -1.01 -23.33
CA LEU A 437 -13.84 -2.03 -24.26
C LEU A 437 -12.85 -2.21 -25.42
N PRO A 438 -12.35 -3.43 -25.70
CA PRO A 438 -11.57 -3.68 -26.90
C PRO A 438 -12.39 -3.47 -28.17
N ARG A 439 -11.86 -2.67 -29.11
CA ARG A 439 -12.43 -2.48 -30.46
C ARG A 439 -12.34 -3.75 -31.29
N HIS A 440 -11.22 -4.45 -31.15
CA HIS A 440 -10.90 -5.71 -31.85
C HIS A 440 -10.54 -6.77 -30.81
N ALA A 441 -11.57 -7.37 -30.22
CA ALA A 441 -11.41 -8.33 -29.12
C ALA A 441 -11.00 -9.73 -29.59
N GLU A 442 -11.00 -10.00 -30.90
CA GLU A 442 -10.73 -11.31 -31.47
C GLU A 442 -9.33 -11.80 -31.10
N GLN A 443 -8.32 -10.93 -31.27
CA GLN A 443 -6.93 -11.28 -30.99
C GLN A 443 -6.68 -11.54 -29.51
N LEU A 444 -7.24 -10.69 -28.63
CA LEU A 444 -7.14 -10.87 -27.19
C LEU A 444 -7.84 -12.16 -26.75
N LEU A 445 -9.08 -12.37 -27.21
CA LEU A 445 -9.85 -13.57 -26.88
C LEU A 445 -9.14 -14.85 -27.37
N ASP A 446 -8.62 -14.85 -28.60
CA ASP A 446 -7.92 -16.01 -29.16
C ASP A 446 -6.65 -16.34 -28.38
N ALA A 447 -5.84 -15.33 -28.02
CA ALA A 447 -4.63 -15.52 -27.23
C ALA A 447 -4.95 -16.08 -25.83
N VAL A 448 -5.96 -15.53 -25.17
CA VAL A 448 -6.40 -15.94 -23.83
C VAL A 448 -6.94 -17.38 -23.86
N LEU A 449 -7.78 -17.70 -24.85
CA LEU A 449 -8.32 -19.06 -25.04
C LEU A 449 -7.21 -20.07 -25.36
N ASP A 450 -6.23 -19.73 -26.20
CA ASP A 450 -5.10 -20.60 -26.51
C ASP A 450 -4.29 -20.93 -25.24
N PHE A 451 -3.94 -19.90 -24.47
CA PHE A 451 -3.15 -20.07 -23.25
C PHE A 451 -3.87 -20.99 -22.26
N PHE A 452 -5.16 -20.72 -21.99
CA PHE A 452 -5.92 -21.55 -21.07
C PHE A 452 -6.25 -22.95 -21.62
N ALA A 453 -6.37 -23.12 -22.94
CA ALA A 453 -6.55 -24.43 -23.54
C ALA A 453 -5.29 -25.31 -23.38
N ILE A 454 -4.10 -24.73 -23.56
CA ILE A 454 -2.83 -25.44 -23.35
C ILE A 454 -2.62 -25.76 -21.88
N ASP A 455 -2.92 -24.81 -20.98
CA ASP A 455 -2.85 -25.01 -19.54
C ASP A 455 -3.82 -26.11 -19.05
N GLU A 456 -5.04 -26.12 -19.58
CA GLU A 456 -6.01 -27.19 -19.31
C GLU A 456 -5.51 -28.54 -19.83
N ALA A 457 -4.99 -28.60 -21.06
CA ALA A 457 -4.44 -29.84 -21.64
C ALA A 457 -3.30 -30.42 -20.78
N LEU A 458 -2.41 -29.57 -20.27
CA LEU A 458 -1.32 -29.97 -19.35
C LEU A 458 -1.84 -30.53 -18.02
N ARG A 459 -2.98 -30.05 -17.54
CA ARG A 459 -3.58 -30.43 -16.26
C ARG A 459 -4.44 -31.69 -16.35
N THR A 460 -5.15 -31.88 -17.46
CA THR A 460 -6.19 -32.91 -17.58
C THR A 460 -5.80 -34.14 -18.38
N THR A 461 -4.60 -34.20 -18.97
CA THR A 461 -4.14 -35.32 -19.82
C THR A 461 -3.21 -36.25 -19.02
N PRO A 462 -3.67 -37.40 -18.51
CA PRO A 462 -2.86 -38.29 -17.68
C PRO A 462 -1.66 -38.90 -18.43
N GLU A 463 -1.79 -39.10 -19.73
CA GLU A 463 -0.77 -39.71 -20.61
C GLU A 463 0.54 -38.90 -20.63
N LEU A 464 0.48 -37.60 -20.36
CA LEU A 464 1.65 -36.71 -20.24
C LEU A 464 2.54 -37.04 -19.05
N SER A 465 2.07 -37.82 -18.06
CA SER A 465 2.90 -38.29 -16.96
C SER A 465 3.92 -39.35 -17.40
N SER A 466 3.57 -40.14 -18.41
CA SER A 466 4.41 -41.18 -19.02
C SER A 466 5.09 -40.74 -20.32
N ASP A 467 4.74 -39.57 -20.86
CA ASP A 467 5.30 -38.98 -22.08
C ASP A 467 5.99 -37.63 -21.79
N PRO A 468 7.29 -37.66 -21.41
CA PRO A 468 8.04 -36.45 -21.08
C PRO A 468 8.28 -35.55 -22.30
N VAL A 469 8.20 -36.08 -23.53
CA VAL A 469 8.42 -35.32 -24.76
C VAL A 469 7.19 -34.49 -25.08
N GLY A 470 6.00 -35.11 -25.08
CA GLY A 470 4.72 -34.42 -25.27
C GLY A 470 4.47 -33.37 -24.19
N ARG A 471 4.87 -33.67 -22.94
CA ARG A 471 4.80 -32.71 -21.83
C ARG A 471 5.67 -31.48 -22.07
N ARG A 472 6.94 -31.68 -22.44
CA ARG A 472 7.88 -30.59 -22.70
C ARG A 472 7.40 -29.70 -23.85
N GLU A 473 6.86 -30.30 -24.92
CA GLU A 473 6.30 -29.56 -26.05
C GLU A 473 5.12 -28.66 -25.62
N LEU A 474 4.20 -29.17 -24.79
CA LEU A 474 3.09 -28.38 -24.27
C LEU A 474 3.55 -27.26 -23.32
N GLU A 475 4.55 -27.52 -22.48
CA GLU A 475 5.15 -26.50 -21.59
C GLU A 475 5.78 -25.35 -22.40
N ASP A 476 6.53 -25.67 -23.46
CA ASP A 476 7.11 -24.67 -24.39
C ASP A 476 6.01 -23.85 -25.11
N ARG A 477 4.94 -24.52 -25.56
CA ARG A 477 3.78 -23.85 -26.18
C ARG A 477 3.04 -22.96 -25.18
N ARG A 478 2.94 -23.36 -23.91
CA ARG A 478 2.31 -22.55 -22.84
C ARG A 478 3.06 -21.25 -22.63
N LEU A 479 4.40 -21.30 -22.59
CA LEU A 479 5.24 -20.10 -22.44
C LEU A 479 5.00 -19.11 -23.58
N ARG A 480 5.03 -19.58 -24.84
CA ARG A 480 4.74 -18.73 -26.01
C ARG A 480 3.32 -18.17 -26.01
N ALA A 481 2.34 -18.95 -25.54
CA ALA A 481 0.96 -18.47 -25.41
C ALA A 481 0.81 -17.42 -24.31
N GLN A 482 1.56 -17.55 -23.21
CA GLN A 482 1.62 -16.55 -22.14
C GLN A 482 2.18 -15.22 -22.65
N ASP A 483 3.28 -15.25 -23.40
CA ASP A 483 3.88 -14.05 -24.01
C ASP A 483 2.89 -13.37 -24.97
N ARG A 484 2.18 -14.15 -25.80
CA ARG A 484 1.11 -13.62 -26.68
C ARG A 484 -0.01 -12.93 -25.91
N VAL A 485 -0.41 -13.45 -24.74
CA VAL A 485 -1.43 -12.80 -23.89
C VAL A 485 -0.89 -11.49 -23.32
N ALA A 486 0.35 -11.50 -22.81
CA ALA A 486 0.99 -10.29 -22.28
C ALA A 486 1.12 -9.20 -23.37
N ASP A 487 1.54 -9.57 -24.57
CA ASP A 487 1.65 -8.67 -25.72
C ASP A 487 0.28 -8.13 -26.14
N ALA A 488 -0.77 -8.98 -26.17
CA ALA A 488 -2.13 -8.54 -26.52
C ALA A 488 -2.69 -7.52 -25.49
N ILE A 489 -2.46 -7.76 -24.19
CA ILE A 489 -2.84 -6.83 -23.12
C ILE A 489 -2.02 -5.54 -23.24
N ALA A 490 -0.69 -5.63 -23.40
CA ALA A 490 0.18 -4.48 -23.54
C ALA A 490 -0.18 -3.63 -24.76
N HIS A 491 -0.48 -4.27 -25.89
CA HIS A 491 -0.92 -3.59 -27.11
C HIS A 491 -2.24 -2.86 -26.92
N ALA A 492 -3.19 -3.43 -26.16
CA ALA A 492 -4.43 -2.77 -25.81
C ALA A 492 -4.19 -1.45 -25.04
N PHE A 493 -3.13 -1.37 -24.23
CA PHE A 493 -2.82 -0.18 -23.41
C PHE A 493 -1.79 0.80 -24.01
N THR A 494 -1.00 0.41 -25.01
CA THR A 494 0.18 1.19 -25.46
C THR A 494 0.12 1.73 -26.89
N SER A 495 -0.88 1.37 -27.71
CA SER A 495 -0.89 1.73 -29.13
C SER A 495 -0.95 3.24 -29.37
N SER A 496 0.08 3.77 -30.03
CA SER A 496 0.31 5.19 -30.30
C SER A 496 -0.31 5.71 -31.61
N HIS A 497 -1.12 4.90 -32.31
CA HIS A 497 -1.72 5.27 -33.60
C HIS A 497 -3.04 6.03 -33.42
N ASP A 498 -3.47 6.72 -34.49
CA ASP A 498 -4.62 7.65 -34.62
C ASP A 498 -5.99 7.13 -34.11
N ARG A 499 -6.07 5.84 -33.73
CA ARG A 499 -7.23 5.23 -33.08
C ARG A 499 -6.77 4.27 -31.97
N SER A 500 -7.13 4.59 -30.72
CA SER A 500 -6.98 3.69 -29.57
C SER A 500 -7.65 2.33 -29.83
N PRO A 501 -6.97 1.19 -29.55
CA PRO A 501 -7.56 -0.14 -29.64
C PRO A 501 -8.63 -0.38 -28.56
N LEU A 502 -8.71 0.51 -27.57
CA LEU A 502 -9.74 0.54 -26.54
C LEU A 502 -10.72 1.70 -26.76
N GLU A 503 -11.99 1.44 -26.49
CA GLU A 503 -13.07 2.41 -26.32
C GLU A 503 -13.28 2.66 -24.83
N TRP A 504 -13.18 3.92 -24.42
CA TRP A 504 -13.20 4.31 -23.02
C TRP A 504 -14.54 4.93 -22.66
N TYR A 505 -15.14 4.47 -21.56
CA TYR A 505 -16.40 4.98 -21.03
C TYR A 505 -16.21 5.41 -19.58
N PHE A 506 -16.58 6.65 -19.28
CA PHE A 506 -16.58 7.21 -17.92
C PHE A 506 -17.87 7.97 -17.71
N ARG A 507 -18.62 7.63 -16.66
CA ARG A 507 -19.99 8.15 -16.45
C ARG A 507 -20.82 8.05 -17.74
N GLY A 508 -20.58 6.97 -18.52
CA GLY A 508 -21.29 6.52 -19.73
C GLY A 508 -21.35 7.53 -20.84
N GLU A 509 -20.44 8.49 -20.79
CA GLU A 509 -19.98 9.21 -21.95
C GLU A 509 -18.71 8.52 -22.45
N SER A 510 -18.58 8.46 -23.77
CA SER A 510 -17.33 8.03 -24.40
C SER A 510 -16.29 9.13 -24.16
N VAL A 511 -15.19 8.82 -23.49
CA VAL A 511 -14.21 9.81 -23.02
C VAL A 511 -13.13 10.15 -24.06
N GLY A 512 -13.43 9.93 -25.34
CA GLY A 512 -12.58 10.29 -26.47
C GLY A 512 -11.65 9.18 -26.96
N HIS A 513 -10.89 9.51 -28.01
CA HIS A 513 -9.95 8.63 -28.72
C HIS A 513 -8.56 8.56 -28.08
N GLU A 514 -8.37 9.20 -26.92
CA GLU A 514 -7.08 9.28 -26.25
C GLU A 514 -6.50 7.89 -25.96
N THR A 515 -5.27 7.69 -26.38
CA THR A 515 -4.62 6.37 -26.41
C THR A 515 -3.87 6.03 -25.13
N ARG A 516 -3.60 7.03 -24.27
CA ARG A 516 -2.74 6.88 -23.10
C ARG A 516 -3.55 6.77 -21.80
N PRO A 517 -3.47 5.63 -21.09
CA PRO A 517 -4.24 5.44 -19.86
C PRO A 517 -3.95 6.45 -18.75
N SER A 518 -2.73 7.00 -18.67
CA SER A 518 -2.36 8.02 -17.67
C SER A 518 -3.06 9.38 -17.90
N VAL A 519 -3.37 9.71 -19.16
CA VAL A 519 -4.13 10.93 -19.52
C VAL A 519 -5.58 10.78 -19.08
N LEU A 520 -6.18 9.61 -19.34
CA LEU A 520 -7.53 9.27 -18.89
C LEU A 520 -7.64 9.22 -17.37
N ALA A 521 -6.68 8.59 -16.70
CA ALA A 521 -6.60 8.59 -15.23
C ALA A 521 -6.55 10.01 -14.68
N SER A 522 -5.79 10.91 -15.32
CA SER A 522 -5.75 12.33 -14.93
C SER A 522 -7.09 13.04 -15.16
N LEU A 523 -7.73 12.84 -16.31
CA LEU A 523 -9.03 13.44 -16.62
C LEU A 523 -10.10 13.02 -15.61
N VAL A 524 -10.14 11.74 -15.28
CA VAL A 524 -11.12 11.19 -14.34
C VAL A 524 -10.84 11.64 -12.91
N CYS A 525 -9.59 11.69 -12.50
CA CYS A 525 -9.22 12.26 -11.21
C CYS A 525 -9.56 13.75 -11.12
N ASP A 526 -9.36 14.54 -12.18
CA ASP A 526 -9.72 15.96 -12.23
C ASP A 526 -11.23 16.16 -12.03
N GLN A 527 -12.07 15.30 -12.62
CA GLN A 527 -13.52 15.39 -12.49
C GLN A 527 -14.05 14.85 -11.15
N ALA A 528 -13.49 13.74 -10.67
CA ALA A 528 -13.91 13.13 -9.41
C ALA A 528 -13.48 13.98 -8.20
N TYR A 529 -12.25 14.49 -8.22
CA TYR A 529 -11.63 15.22 -7.11
C TYR A 529 -11.52 16.73 -7.41
N LYS A 530 -12.54 17.29 -8.05
CA LYS A 530 -12.59 18.69 -8.49
C LYS A 530 -12.46 19.73 -7.35
N ALA A 531 -12.72 19.32 -6.11
CA ALA A 531 -12.65 20.18 -4.93
C ALA A 531 -11.45 19.83 -4.03
N ALA A 532 -10.52 18.99 -4.51
CA ALA A 532 -9.28 18.69 -3.81
C ALA A 532 -8.43 19.96 -3.64
N PRO A 533 -7.88 20.21 -2.45
CA PRO A 533 -6.93 21.30 -2.26
C PRO A 533 -5.65 21.03 -3.04
N VAL A 534 -5.09 22.09 -3.63
CA VAL A 534 -3.76 22.03 -4.25
C VAL A 534 -2.69 22.10 -3.16
N LEU A 535 -1.96 21.00 -2.95
CA LEU A 535 -0.93 20.88 -1.93
C LEU A 535 0.34 20.23 -2.50
N LEU A 536 1.27 21.09 -2.91
CA LEU A 536 2.56 20.70 -3.48
C LEU A 536 3.60 20.40 -2.37
N ASN A 537 3.32 19.40 -1.55
CA ASN A 537 4.27 18.90 -0.55
C ASN A 537 4.20 17.37 -0.45
N GLU A 538 5.17 16.70 -1.08
CA GLU A 538 5.25 15.24 -1.12
C GLU A 538 5.50 14.58 0.25
N LEU A 539 6.02 15.33 1.23
CA LEU A 539 6.27 14.79 2.57
C LEU A 539 4.96 14.47 3.29
N ILE A 540 3.92 15.29 3.09
CA ILE A 540 2.66 15.22 3.86
C ILE A 540 1.46 14.79 3.01
N ASN A 541 1.45 15.09 1.71
CA ASN A 541 0.33 14.80 0.81
C ASN A 541 0.37 13.35 0.28
N ARG A 542 0.39 12.39 1.20
CA ARG A 542 0.49 10.94 0.94
C ARG A 542 -0.44 10.15 1.87
N ALA A 543 -0.85 8.96 1.44
CA ALA A 543 -1.60 8.05 2.30
C ALA A 543 -0.71 7.60 3.48
N ASP A 544 0.47 7.06 3.17
CA ASP A 544 1.46 6.64 4.17
C ASP A 544 2.64 7.61 4.24
N LEU A 545 2.96 8.04 5.47
CA LEU A 545 4.07 8.95 5.76
C LEU A 545 5.35 8.17 6.10
N SER A 546 6.51 8.71 5.73
CA SER A 546 7.78 8.23 6.29
C SER A 546 7.85 8.52 7.79
N SER A 547 8.67 7.79 8.54
CA SER A 547 8.86 8.01 9.98
C SER A 547 9.29 9.46 10.29
N ALA A 548 10.15 10.04 9.45
CA ALA A 548 10.58 11.43 9.54
C ALA A 548 9.42 12.41 9.30
N ALA A 549 8.62 12.22 8.25
CA ALA A 549 7.47 13.07 7.95
C ALA A 549 6.36 12.94 9.01
N ALA A 550 6.12 11.74 9.53
CA ALA A 550 5.18 11.51 10.62
C ALA A 550 5.62 12.20 11.92
N SER A 551 6.91 12.13 12.26
CA SER A 551 7.49 12.86 13.39
C SER A 551 7.38 14.37 13.21
N ALA A 552 7.69 14.89 12.01
CA ALA A 552 7.58 16.30 11.68
C ALA A 552 6.12 16.81 11.78
N ARG A 553 5.16 16.06 11.25
CA ARG A 553 3.73 16.34 11.40
C ARG A 553 3.32 16.41 12.87
N ARG A 554 3.75 15.43 13.68
CA ARG A 554 3.46 15.39 15.12
C ARG A 554 4.02 16.62 15.84
N GLN A 555 5.29 16.96 15.64
CA GLN A 555 5.92 18.13 16.25
C GLN A 555 5.23 19.43 15.84
N LEU A 556 4.83 19.55 14.57
CA LEU A 556 4.05 20.68 14.09
C LEU A 556 2.70 20.78 14.81
N MET A 557 1.99 19.66 14.97
CA MET A 557 0.71 19.61 15.68
C MET A 557 0.83 19.95 17.17
N GLU A 558 1.90 19.50 17.85
CA GLU A 558 2.19 19.86 19.24
C GLU A 558 2.44 21.39 19.37
N ARG A 559 3.18 21.98 18.42
CA ARG A 559 3.40 23.43 18.37
C ARG A 559 2.14 24.25 18.10
N LEU A 560 1.14 23.70 17.41
CA LEU A 560 -0.15 24.38 17.21
C LEU A 560 -0.91 24.62 18.53
N PHE A 561 -0.67 23.81 19.57
CA PHE A 561 -1.26 24.04 20.89
C PHE A 561 -0.49 25.09 21.70
N THR A 562 0.84 25.02 21.67
CA THR A 562 1.72 25.76 22.58
C THR A 562 2.26 27.08 22.01
N HIS A 563 2.47 27.16 20.69
CA HIS A 563 3.20 28.26 20.03
C HIS A 563 2.41 28.96 18.92
N ARG A 564 1.09 28.73 18.80
CA ARG A 564 0.25 29.36 17.74
C ARG A 564 0.22 30.89 17.73
N HIS A 565 0.61 31.52 18.83
CA HIS A 565 0.67 32.99 18.97
C HIS A 565 1.96 33.59 18.37
N LEU A 566 2.95 32.73 18.08
CA LEU A 566 4.24 33.14 17.54
C LEU A 566 4.27 33.03 16.02
N GLU A 567 5.00 33.94 15.38
CA GLU A 567 5.34 33.81 13.98
C GLU A 567 6.03 32.45 13.71
N ARG A 568 5.62 31.78 12.63
CA ARG A 568 6.13 30.45 12.25
C ARG A 568 6.06 29.39 13.36
N LEU A 569 5.18 29.56 14.36
CA LEU A 569 5.07 28.68 15.52
C LEU A 569 6.38 28.53 16.31
N GLY A 570 7.25 29.55 16.25
CA GLY A 570 8.59 29.53 16.87
C GLY A 570 9.54 28.48 16.27
N ILE A 571 9.36 28.10 15.00
CA ILE A 571 10.23 27.12 14.32
C ILE A 571 11.47 27.83 13.76
N GLU A 572 12.63 27.53 14.33
CA GLU A 572 13.94 28.00 13.89
C GLU A 572 14.60 27.02 12.89
N GLY A 573 15.55 27.53 12.09
CA GLY A 573 16.27 26.74 11.08
C GLY A 573 15.40 26.30 9.90
N SER A 574 15.71 25.13 9.33
CA SER A 574 15.01 24.52 8.18
C SER A 574 14.65 23.03 8.39
N PRO A 575 14.04 22.65 9.53
CA PRO A 575 13.67 21.25 9.78
C PRO A 575 12.45 20.82 8.92
N PRO A 576 12.16 19.52 8.78
CA PRO A 576 11.08 19.03 7.92
C PRO A 576 9.68 19.58 8.27
N GLU A 577 9.40 19.83 9.55
CA GLU A 577 8.14 20.42 10.03
C GLU A 577 7.95 21.86 9.55
N LEU A 578 9.03 22.61 9.31
CA LEU A 578 8.94 23.93 8.68
C LEU A 578 8.46 23.80 7.24
N GLY A 579 8.94 22.80 6.49
CA GLY A 579 8.49 22.56 5.12
C GLY A 579 6.98 22.27 5.06
N ILE A 580 6.48 21.46 6.00
CA ILE A 580 5.04 21.18 6.15
C ILE A 580 4.30 22.47 6.50
N TYR A 581 4.74 23.20 7.54
CA TYR A 581 4.17 24.48 7.96
C TYR A 581 4.03 25.47 6.80
N ARG A 582 5.10 25.70 6.05
CA ARG A 582 5.11 26.67 4.95
C ARG A 582 4.09 26.31 3.87
N SER A 583 4.01 25.03 3.52
CA SER A 583 3.13 24.55 2.47
C SER A 583 1.64 24.48 2.86
N VAL A 584 1.34 24.11 4.11
CA VAL A 584 -0.03 23.82 4.57
C VAL A 584 -0.65 24.99 5.34
N LEU A 585 0.14 25.79 6.05
CA LEU A 585 -0.36 26.82 6.96
C LEU A 585 -0.05 28.23 6.48
N GLU A 586 1.21 28.51 6.16
CA GLU A 586 1.66 29.85 5.73
C GLU A 586 1.13 30.21 4.34
N ARG A 587 1.39 29.37 3.33
CA ARG A 587 0.99 29.63 1.94
C ARG A 587 -0.52 29.71 1.74
N THR A 588 -1.31 29.04 2.58
CA THR A 588 -2.77 29.06 2.52
C THR A 588 -3.40 29.99 3.54
N GLU A 589 -2.58 30.77 4.26
CA GLU A 589 -2.98 31.75 5.28
C GLU A 589 -3.86 31.17 6.40
N LEU A 590 -3.71 29.87 6.71
CA LEU A 590 -4.41 29.25 7.84
C LEU A 590 -3.77 29.62 9.18
N HIS A 591 -2.50 30.04 9.16
CA HIS A 591 -1.83 30.67 10.28
C HIS A 591 -1.43 32.09 9.84
N SER A 592 -2.06 33.10 10.43
CA SER A 592 -1.90 34.48 10.00
C SER A 592 -2.00 35.44 11.18
N LYS A 593 -1.50 36.67 11.00
CA LYS A 593 -1.57 37.71 12.01
C LYS A 593 -3.01 38.22 12.18
N SER A 594 -3.55 38.13 13.39
CA SER A 594 -4.86 38.66 13.79
C SER A 594 -4.65 39.74 14.85
N GLY A 595 -4.70 41.01 14.44
CA GLY A 595 -4.27 42.12 15.31
C GLY A 595 -2.75 42.15 15.46
N ASP A 596 -2.24 42.10 16.70
CA ASP A 596 -0.81 42.08 17.02
C ASP A 596 -0.22 40.67 17.21
N GLU A 597 -1.06 39.64 17.37
CA GLU A 597 -0.64 38.26 17.59
C GLU A 597 -0.93 37.37 16.36
N TRP A 598 -0.21 36.25 16.26
CA TRP A 598 -0.54 35.21 15.27
C TRP A 598 -1.62 34.27 15.80
N ASP A 599 -2.46 33.73 14.94
CA ASP A 599 -3.39 32.67 15.34
C ASP A 599 -3.80 31.81 14.14
N ILE A 600 -4.46 30.70 14.45
CA ILE A 600 -5.10 29.84 13.46
C ILE A 600 -6.47 30.42 13.10
N ILE A 601 -6.66 30.69 11.81
CA ILE A 601 -7.90 31.26 11.27
C ILE A 601 -8.53 30.33 10.24
N ALA A 602 -9.84 30.49 10.03
CA ALA A 602 -10.53 29.77 8.98
C ALA A 602 -10.07 30.26 7.58
N PRO A 603 -10.06 29.38 6.56
CA PRO A 603 -9.63 29.75 5.22
C PRO A 603 -10.51 30.85 4.64
N LYS A 604 -9.87 31.88 4.05
CA LYS A 604 -10.56 32.94 3.31
C LYS A 604 -11.20 32.38 2.02
N PRO A 605 -12.24 33.04 1.47
CA PRO A 605 -12.78 32.71 0.16
C PRO A 605 -11.67 32.68 -0.90
N GLY A 606 -11.59 31.60 -1.68
CA GLY A 606 -10.53 31.38 -2.68
C GLY A 606 -9.30 30.61 -2.18
N SER A 607 -9.19 30.34 -0.86
CA SER A 607 -8.15 29.45 -0.33
C SER A 607 -8.32 28.02 -0.89
N PRO A 608 -7.22 27.27 -1.14
CA PRO A 608 -7.27 25.87 -1.56
C PRO A 608 -8.09 24.98 -0.61
N PHE A 609 -8.16 25.32 0.67
CA PHE A 609 -8.87 24.55 1.71
C PHE A 609 -10.31 25.02 1.98
N ALA A 610 -10.81 26.02 1.24
CA ALA A 610 -12.17 26.54 1.47
C ALA A 610 -13.25 25.44 1.31
N ALA A 611 -13.13 24.60 0.28
CA ALA A 611 -14.04 23.47 0.08
C ALA A 611 -13.91 22.40 1.19
N THR A 612 -12.69 22.18 1.70
CA THR A 612 -12.43 21.27 2.82
C THR A 612 -13.18 21.72 4.09
N TRP A 613 -13.08 23.00 4.45
CA TRP A 613 -13.82 23.55 5.60
C TRP A 613 -15.33 23.51 5.39
N ALA A 614 -15.83 23.84 4.20
CA ALA A 614 -17.26 23.79 3.90
C ALA A 614 -17.84 22.36 4.01
N THR A 615 -17.06 21.34 3.62
CA THR A 615 -17.46 19.93 3.78
C THR A 615 -17.51 19.52 5.25
N LEU A 616 -16.51 19.88 6.06
CA LEU A 616 -16.53 19.60 7.50
C LEU A 616 -17.67 20.32 8.23
N ASP A 617 -17.93 21.57 7.85
CA ASP A 617 -19.05 22.34 8.36
C ASP A 617 -20.38 21.65 8.08
N ARG A 618 -20.57 21.21 6.84
CA ARG A 618 -21.79 20.50 6.43
C ARG A 618 -21.95 19.21 7.22
N ALA A 619 -20.91 18.40 7.33
CA ALA A 619 -20.94 17.16 8.09
C ALA A 619 -21.35 17.39 9.56
N LEU A 620 -20.74 18.37 10.23
CA LEU A 620 -21.07 18.71 11.62
C LEU A 620 -22.45 19.39 11.77
N ILE A 621 -22.95 20.07 10.73
CA ILE A 621 -24.30 20.67 10.71
C ILE A 621 -25.38 19.63 10.46
N GLU A 622 -25.19 18.67 9.56
CA GLU A 622 -26.16 17.60 9.30
C GLU A 622 -26.32 16.70 10.54
N HIS A 623 -25.25 16.58 11.33
CA HIS A 623 -25.19 15.81 12.56
C HIS A 623 -25.32 16.66 13.84
N ARG A 624 -26.11 17.74 13.88
CA ARG A 624 -26.18 18.66 15.06
C ARG A 624 -26.41 17.96 16.40
N SER A 625 -27.15 16.85 16.40
CA SER A 625 -27.55 16.11 17.61
C SER A 625 -26.59 14.97 17.97
N SER A 626 -25.60 14.67 17.12
CA SER A 626 -24.65 13.57 17.28
C SER A 626 -23.21 14.09 17.23
N ARG A 627 -22.30 13.33 17.83
CA ARG A 627 -20.86 13.58 17.75
C ARG A 627 -20.32 12.86 16.52
N LEU A 628 -19.33 13.45 15.84
CA LEU A 628 -18.61 12.78 14.77
C LEU A 628 -17.18 12.53 15.22
N SER A 629 -16.70 11.30 15.08
CA SER A 629 -15.30 11.01 15.43
C SER A 629 -14.34 11.66 14.43
N PHE A 630 -13.08 11.87 14.83
CA PHE A 630 -12.06 12.31 13.88
C PHE A 630 -11.90 11.30 12.74
N ALA A 631 -12.06 10.00 13.00
CA ALA A 631 -12.04 8.97 11.97
C ALA A 631 -13.19 9.14 10.95
N ASP A 632 -14.41 9.46 11.41
CA ASP A 632 -15.54 9.73 10.51
C ASP A 632 -15.28 10.97 9.66
N LEU A 633 -14.74 12.04 10.27
CA LEU A 633 -14.39 13.26 9.54
C LEU A 633 -13.23 13.03 8.55
N GLN A 634 -12.26 12.17 8.88
CA GLN A 634 -11.22 11.74 7.93
C GLN A 634 -11.84 11.00 6.74
N ALA A 635 -12.78 10.08 6.98
CA ALA A 635 -13.48 9.35 5.93
C ALA A 635 -14.28 10.30 5.01
N VAL A 636 -14.97 11.30 5.58
CA VAL A 636 -15.67 12.35 4.83
C VAL A 636 -14.70 13.13 3.94
N LEU A 637 -13.51 13.49 4.43
CA LEU A 637 -12.51 14.21 3.65
C LEU A 637 -11.81 13.34 2.61
N ALA A 638 -11.64 12.03 2.87
CA ALA A 638 -11.04 11.07 1.96
C ALA A 638 -11.96 10.73 0.76
N ALA A 639 -13.27 10.96 0.89
CA ALA A 639 -14.21 10.76 -0.20
C ALA A 639 -14.14 11.90 -1.25
N PRO A 640 -14.46 11.61 -2.53
CA PRO A 640 -14.76 12.65 -3.51
C PRO A 640 -15.90 13.58 -3.03
N PRO A 641 -15.87 14.89 -3.36
CA PRO A 641 -14.99 15.54 -4.32
C PRO A 641 -13.66 16.07 -3.74
N ILE A 642 -13.37 15.83 -2.46
CA ILE A 642 -12.16 16.33 -1.80
C ILE A 642 -11.00 15.34 -1.97
N GLY A 643 -11.17 14.08 -1.55
CA GLY A 643 -10.16 13.04 -1.69
C GLY A 643 -8.85 13.31 -0.96
N LEU A 644 -8.90 13.89 0.23
CA LEU A 644 -7.74 14.26 1.03
C LEU A 644 -6.95 13.02 1.47
N ARG A 645 -5.61 13.14 1.55
CA ARG A 645 -4.75 12.05 2.01
C ARG A 645 -4.61 12.00 3.53
N ASP A 646 -4.47 10.78 4.07
CA ASP A 646 -4.35 10.54 5.51
C ASP A 646 -3.14 11.22 6.17
N GLY A 647 -2.06 11.37 5.41
CA GLY A 647 -0.87 12.11 5.85
C GLY A 647 -1.20 13.52 6.34
N VAL A 648 -2.07 14.24 5.62
CA VAL A 648 -2.43 15.64 5.93
C VAL A 648 -3.77 15.76 6.68
N SER A 649 -4.65 14.76 6.61
CA SER A 649 -6.01 14.83 7.18
C SER A 649 -6.01 15.13 8.68
N GLY A 650 -5.19 14.43 9.47
CA GLY A 650 -5.11 14.65 10.92
C GLY A 650 -4.63 16.05 11.30
N LEU A 651 -3.67 16.60 10.54
CA LEU A 651 -3.18 17.97 10.74
C LEU A 651 -4.29 18.98 10.41
N LEU A 652 -4.99 18.83 9.28
CA LEU A 652 -6.05 19.76 8.89
C LEU A 652 -7.27 19.69 9.78
N LEU A 653 -7.62 18.52 10.32
CA LEU A 653 -8.70 18.42 11.31
C LEU A 653 -8.35 19.13 12.62
N LEU A 654 -7.10 19.05 13.07
CA LEU A 654 -6.65 19.81 14.22
C LEU A 654 -6.68 21.33 13.94
N VAL A 655 -6.21 21.75 12.77
CA VAL A 655 -6.24 23.16 12.34
C VAL A 655 -7.69 23.65 12.20
N TYR A 656 -8.59 22.82 11.67
CA TYR A 656 -10.03 23.08 11.62
C TYR A 656 -10.59 23.29 13.03
N TYR A 657 -10.30 22.37 13.95
CA TYR A 657 -10.68 22.50 15.35
C TYR A 657 -10.20 23.82 15.97
N LEU A 658 -8.91 24.15 15.81
CA LEU A 658 -8.32 25.37 16.38
C LEU A 658 -8.90 26.65 15.76
N SER A 659 -9.19 26.65 14.46
CA SER A 659 -9.83 27.77 13.75
C SER A 659 -11.27 28.03 14.23
N ARG A 660 -11.91 27.03 14.85
CA ARG A 660 -13.29 27.08 15.37
C ARG A 660 -13.38 26.68 16.83
N ARG A 661 -12.30 26.87 17.59
CA ARG A 661 -12.18 26.41 18.98
C ARG A 661 -13.25 26.96 19.91
N ASN A 662 -13.91 28.06 19.55
CA ASN A 662 -15.00 28.67 20.33
C ASN A 662 -16.40 28.12 19.95
N GLU A 663 -16.50 27.31 18.89
CA GLU A 663 -17.75 26.75 18.38
C GLU A 663 -17.78 25.22 18.43
N LEU A 664 -16.64 24.58 18.66
CA LEU A 664 -16.49 23.12 18.65
C LEU A 664 -16.10 22.61 20.04
N PHE A 665 -16.80 21.57 20.49
CA PHE A 665 -16.47 20.78 21.66
C PHE A 665 -15.68 19.55 21.26
N LEU A 666 -14.57 19.31 21.97
CA LEU A 666 -13.75 18.12 21.81
C LEU A 666 -14.09 17.11 22.91
N TYR A 667 -14.27 15.86 22.52
CA TYR A 667 -14.47 14.75 23.44
C TYR A 667 -13.42 13.67 23.20
N GLU A 668 -13.09 12.94 24.26
CA GLU A 668 -12.26 11.74 24.22
C GLU A 668 -12.89 10.67 25.10
N ASP A 669 -13.10 9.46 24.56
CA ASP A 669 -13.77 8.34 25.25
C ASP A 669 -15.09 8.77 25.94
N ASN A 670 -15.94 9.49 25.17
CA ASN A 670 -17.20 10.10 25.63
C ASN A 670 -17.08 11.17 26.72
N SER A 671 -15.87 11.57 27.11
CA SER A 671 -15.61 12.58 28.13
C SER A 671 -15.24 13.92 27.49
N PHE A 672 -15.82 15.00 27.98
CA PHE A 672 -15.54 16.33 27.46
C PHE A 672 -14.11 16.77 27.82
N VAL A 673 -13.37 17.29 26.84
CA VAL A 673 -12.02 17.81 27.02
C VAL A 673 -12.07 19.34 27.04
N PRO A 674 -12.14 19.98 28.23
CA PRO A 674 -12.31 21.43 28.34
C PRO A 674 -11.11 22.20 27.83
N SER A 675 -9.90 21.78 28.16
CA SER A 675 -8.65 22.47 27.82
C SER A 675 -7.67 21.47 27.21
N PRO A 676 -7.81 21.15 25.91
CA PRO A 676 -6.88 20.26 25.23
C PRO A 676 -5.47 20.84 25.23
N ALA A 677 -4.48 20.00 25.56
CA ALA A 677 -3.06 20.32 25.53
C ALA A 677 -2.35 19.52 24.42
N ASP A 678 -1.03 19.67 24.32
CA ASP A 678 -0.20 19.03 23.29
C ASP A 678 -0.14 17.49 23.41
N ASP A 679 -0.29 16.95 24.62
CA ASP A 679 -0.31 15.51 24.91
C ASP A 679 -1.41 14.74 24.15
N ILE A 680 -2.51 15.40 23.78
CA ILE A 680 -3.59 14.79 23.01
C ILE A 680 -3.15 14.41 21.60
N VAL A 681 -2.14 15.09 21.04
CA VAL A 681 -1.74 14.92 19.63
C VAL A 681 -1.31 13.47 19.37
N GLN A 682 -0.53 12.88 20.27
CA GLN A 682 -0.07 11.50 20.13
C GLN A 682 -1.23 10.50 20.21
N ARG A 683 -2.17 10.74 21.13
CA ARG A 683 -3.36 9.89 21.31
C ARG A 683 -4.29 9.99 20.11
N LEU A 684 -4.53 11.21 19.62
CA LEU A 684 -5.37 11.49 18.46
C LEU A 684 -4.82 10.87 17.17
N LEU A 685 -3.51 10.99 16.93
CA LEU A 685 -2.89 10.38 15.76
C LEU A 685 -2.88 8.84 15.81
N LYS A 686 -2.88 8.25 17.01
CA LYS A 686 -2.86 6.80 17.21
C LYS A 686 -4.26 6.17 17.19
N LYS A 687 -5.26 6.86 17.74
CA LYS A 687 -6.65 6.41 17.86
C LYS A 687 -7.63 7.55 17.53
N PRO A 688 -7.75 7.97 16.25
CA PRO A 688 -8.65 9.06 15.88
C PRO A 688 -10.13 8.74 16.15
N SER A 689 -10.51 7.47 16.23
CA SER A 689 -11.89 7.05 16.55
C SER A 689 -12.33 7.34 17.99
N THR A 690 -11.39 7.54 18.93
CA THR A 690 -11.74 7.86 20.33
C THR A 690 -11.99 9.35 20.54
N PHE A 691 -11.60 10.19 19.58
CA PHE A 691 -11.78 11.64 19.63
C PHE A 691 -13.00 12.04 18.81
N GLU A 692 -13.88 12.84 19.37
CA GLU A 692 -15.10 13.28 18.70
C GLU A 692 -15.24 14.79 18.75
N LEU A 693 -15.81 15.35 17.69
CA LEU A 693 -16.19 16.75 17.59
C LEU A 693 -17.71 16.90 17.59
N GLN A 694 -18.16 17.92 18.30
CA GLN A 694 -19.54 18.37 18.28
C GLN A 694 -19.57 19.88 18.10
N ARG A 695 -20.41 20.38 17.20
CA ARG A 695 -20.64 21.82 17.06
C ARG A 695 -21.65 22.30 18.09
N SER A 696 -21.38 23.43 18.73
CA SER A 696 -22.35 24.10 19.60
C SER A 696 -23.61 24.46 18.81
N SER A 697 -24.76 24.04 19.32
CA SER A 697 -26.09 24.42 18.80
C SER A 697 -26.51 25.83 19.25
N VAL A 698 -25.76 26.43 20.18
CA VAL A 698 -26.02 27.76 20.76
C VAL A 698 -25.16 28.80 20.03
N GLY A 699 -25.80 29.78 19.40
CA GLY A 699 -25.13 30.91 18.75
C GLY A 699 -24.40 31.82 19.74
N ARG A 700 -23.41 32.57 19.27
CA ARG A 700 -22.66 33.52 20.12
C ARG A 700 -23.59 34.61 20.66
N GLY A 701 -23.51 34.89 21.97
CA GLY A 701 -24.03 36.12 22.58
C GLY A 701 -25.54 36.39 22.54
N GLN A 702 -26.39 35.44 22.13
CA GLN A 702 -27.86 35.62 22.08
C GLN A 702 -28.64 34.81 23.12
N ASP A 703 -27.97 34.00 23.94
CA ASP A 703 -28.59 33.21 25.00
C ASP A 703 -28.51 33.98 26.34
N PRO A 704 -29.62 34.46 26.91
CA PRO A 704 -29.61 35.24 28.15
C PRO A 704 -28.99 34.46 29.32
N LEU A 705 -29.15 33.13 29.37
CA LEU A 705 -28.54 32.28 30.40
C LEU A 705 -27.01 32.31 30.30
N LEU A 706 -26.48 32.32 29.08
CA LEU A 706 -25.04 32.39 28.84
C LEU A 706 -24.45 33.73 29.28
N VAL A 707 -25.18 34.82 29.07
CA VAL A 707 -24.78 36.17 29.52
C VAL A 707 -24.77 36.24 31.03
N SER A 708 -25.83 35.76 31.70
CA SER A 708 -25.89 35.70 33.17
C SER A 708 -24.79 34.84 33.77
N ALA A 709 -24.49 33.69 33.14
CA ALA A 709 -23.38 32.83 33.57
C ALA A 709 -22.02 33.53 33.40
N ALA A 710 -21.82 34.26 32.31
CA ALA A 710 -20.60 35.02 32.06
C ALA A 710 -20.40 36.17 33.08
N GLN A 711 -21.48 36.87 33.43
CA GLN A 711 -21.48 37.88 34.49
C GLN A 711 -21.16 37.29 35.87
N ALA A 712 -21.67 36.08 36.16
CA ALA A 712 -21.39 35.39 37.42
C ALA A 712 -19.89 35.08 37.61
N ILE A 713 -19.20 34.72 36.52
CA ILE A 713 -17.76 34.40 36.54
C ILE A 713 -16.85 35.61 36.30
N GLY A 714 -17.41 36.82 36.17
CA GLY A 714 -16.65 38.07 36.06
C GLY A 714 -16.04 38.33 34.68
N LEU A 715 -16.66 37.85 33.60
CA LEU A 715 -16.22 38.18 32.24
C LEU A 715 -16.60 39.62 31.84
N PRO A 716 -15.81 40.31 30.98
CA PRO A 716 -16.09 41.69 30.57
C PRO A 716 -17.46 41.83 29.90
N ALA A 717 -18.19 42.90 30.22
CA ALA A 717 -19.58 43.12 29.75
C ALA A 717 -19.68 43.44 28.24
N ASP A 718 -18.59 43.92 27.64
CA ASP A 718 -18.41 44.18 26.21
C ASP A 718 -18.00 42.93 25.41
N TRP A 719 -17.71 41.82 26.09
CA TRP A 719 -17.34 40.57 25.45
C TRP A 719 -18.58 39.74 25.08
N THR A 720 -18.53 39.01 23.96
CA THR A 720 -19.59 38.07 23.56
C THR A 720 -19.20 36.65 23.98
N PRO A 721 -19.62 36.18 25.17
CA PRO A 721 -19.18 34.89 25.69
C PRO A 721 -19.68 33.74 24.83
N THR A 722 -18.90 32.67 24.76
CA THR A 722 -19.36 31.37 24.25
C THR A 722 -19.63 30.40 25.40
N VAL A 723 -20.46 29.38 25.14
CA VAL A 723 -20.71 28.28 26.11
C VAL A 723 -19.40 27.70 26.60
N LEU A 724 -18.41 27.58 25.71
CA LEU A 724 -17.12 27.03 26.05
C LEU A 724 -16.33 27.91 27.02
N ASP A 725 -16.36 29.23 26.86
CA ASP A 725 -15.65 30.16 27.73
C ASP A 725 -16.15 30.06 29.18
N VAL A 726 -17.48 30.06 29.33
CA VAL A 726 -18.14 29.93 30.63
C VAL A 726 -17.89 28.57 31.25
N VAL A 727 -18.12 27.49 30.50
CA VAL A 727 -17.96 26.12 30.99
C VAL A 727 -16.50 25.81 31.33
N LYS A 728 -15.53 26.26 30.53
CA LYS A 728 -14.09 26.13 30.84
C LYS A 728 -13.74 26.82 32.14
N HIS A 729 -14.24 28.03 32.38
CA HIS A 729 -13.98 28.74 33.63
C HIS A 729 -14.53 27.95 34.83
N ILE A 730 -15.79 27.52 34.76
CA ILE A 730 -16.46 26.79 35.85
C ILE A 730 -15.77 25.44 36.11
N ILE A 731 -15.51 24.64 35.07
CA ILE A 731 -14.78 23.37 35.21
C ILE A 731 -13.37 23.62 35.75
N GLY A 732 -12.69 24.67 35.28
CA GLY A 732 -11.35 25.04 35.76
C GLY A 732 -11.31 25.37 37.25
N VAL A 733 -12.37 25.97 37.81
CA VAL A 733 -12.50 26.16 39.26
C VAL A 733 -12.56 24.81 39.97
N VAL A 734 -13.40 23.89 39.50
CA VAL A 734 -13.60 22.57 40.13
C VAL A 734 -12.38 21.65 40.00
N LEU A 735 -11.65 21.71 38.88
CA LEU A 735 -10.42 20.93 38.65
C LEU A 735 -9.23 21.41 39.50
N ARG A 736 -9.24 22.67 39.93
CA ARG A 736 -8.20 23.23 40.82
C ARG A 736 -8.46 23.00 42.30
N LEU A 737 -9.61 22.44 42.67
CA LEU A 737 -9.93 22.15 44.07
C LEU A 737 -8.95 21.13 44.65
N SER A 738 -8.55 21.36 45.91
CA SER A 738 -7.83 20.38 46.70
C SER A 738 -8.64 19.08 46.85
N SER A 739 -7.99 17.95 47.19
CA SER A 739 -8.72 16.69 47.41
C SER A 739 -9.76 16.82 48.53
N TYR A 740 -9.45 17.63 49.55
CA TYR A 740 -10.39 17.97 50.62
C TYR A 740 -11.59 18.75 50.08
N ALA A 741 -11.35 19.87 49.39
CA ALA A 741 -12.42 20.69 48.81
C ALA A 741 -13.27 19.92 47.78
N GLY A 742 -12.66 18.94 47.11
CA GLY A 742 -13.32 18.04 46.18
C GLY A 742 -14.29 17.03 46.81
N THR A 743 -14.18 16.74 48.11
CA THR A 743 -14.92 15.64 48.78
C THR A 743 -15.71 16.06 50.02
N THR A 744 -15.34 17.18 50.66
CA THR A 744 -15.97 17.68 51.89
C THR A 744 -17.49 17.84 51.79
N GLN A 745 -18.18 17.59 52.92
CA GLN A 745 -19.61 17.84 53.11
C GLN A 745 -19.90 19.16 53.85
N GLU A 746 -18.87 19.90 54.29
CA GLU A 746 -19.01 21.18 55.02
C GLU A 746 -19.50 22.36 54.13
N LEU A 747 -19.64 22.13 52.82
CA LEU A 747 -20.18 23.08 51.84
C LEU A 747 -21.71 23.24 51.92
N THR A 748 -22.21 24.42 51.52
CA THR A 748 -23.65 24.63 51.34
C THR A 748 -24.26 23.59 50.39
N PRO A 749 -25.56 23.23 50.56
CA PRO A 749 -26.23 22.28 49.66
C PRO A 749 -26.13 22.68 48.18
N ILE A 750 -26.15 23.98 47.88
CA ILE A 750 -26.03 24.53 46.54
C ILE A 750 -24.61 24.30 45.99
N ALA A 751 -23.57 24.68 46.73
CA ALA A 751 -22.18 24.46 46.31
C ALA A 751 -21.84 22.97 46.12
N ARG A 752 -22.39 22.08 46.97
CA ARG A 752 -22.26 20.62 46.81
C ARG A 752 -22.90 20.10 45.53
N ARG A 753 -24.12 20.56 45.20
CA ARG A 753 -24.80 20.20 43.95
C ARG A 753 -24.04 20.76 42.74
N LEU A 754 -23.57 22.01 42.79
CA LEU A 754 -22.76 22.62 41.74
C LEU A 754 -21.49 21.79 41.49
N ARG A 755 -20.71 21.49 42.54
CA ARG A 755 -19.51 20.64 42.44
C ARG A 755 -19.81 19.29 41.81
N SER A 756 -20.91 18.65 42.20
CA SER A 756 -21.32 17.33 41.70
C SER A 756 -21.78 17.39 40.24
N ALA A 757 -22.55 18.41 39.88
CA ALA A 757 -23.00 18.66 38.51
C ALA A 757 -21.82 18.87 37.56
N VAL A 758 -20.83 19.67 37.97
CA VAL A 758 -19.61 19.93 37.17
C VAL A 758 -18.73 18.68 37.07
N LYS A 759 -18.52 17.92 38.15
CA LYS A 759 -17.74 16.66 38.12
C LYS A 759 -18.39 15.56 37.28
N GLY A 760 -19.73 15.51 37.25
CA GLY A 760 -20.50 14.54 36.47
C GLY A 760 -20.82 14.98 35.05
N ALA A 761 -20.44 16.20 34.65
CA ALA A 761 -20.77 16.77 33.36
C ALA A 761 -20.01 16.07 32.23
N ARG A 762 -20.76 15.51 31.28
CA ARG A 762 -20.22 14.92 30.04
C ARG A 762 -20.58 15.70 28.78
N ASP A 763 -21.31 16.79 28.92
CA ASP A 763 -21.77 17.65 27.82
C ASP A 763 -21.84 19.11 28.33
N PRO A 764 -21.04 20.03 27.75
CA PRO A 764 -21.01 21.44 28.15
C PRO A 764 -22.33 22.17 27.98
N VAL A 765 -23.10 21.85 26.93
CA VAL A 765 -24.39 22.49 26.65
C VAL A 765 -25.42 22.03 27.67
N LYS A 766 -25.44 20.71 27.96
CA LYS A 766 -26.30 20.15 28.99
C LYS A 766 -25.93 20.66 30.39
N LEU A 767 -24.63 20.80 30.67
CA LEU A 767 -24.15 21.39 31.91
C LEU A 767 -24.72 22.80 32.09
N LEU A 768 -24.52 23.68 31.10
CA LEU A 768 -24.97 25.06 31.18
C LEU A 768 -26.49 25.20 31.26
N ARG A 769 -27.24 24.49 30.40
CA ARG A 769 -28.70 24.72 30.22
C ARG A 769 -29.59 23.92 31.15
N VAL A 770 -29.10 22.82 31.72
CA VAL A 770 -29.91 21.91 32.54
C VAL A 770 -29.28 21.72 33.91
N GLN A 771 -28.06 21.21 33.96
CA GLN A 771 -27.47 20.75 35.22
C GLN A 771 -27.10 21.92 36.16
N LEU A 772 -26.64 23.06 35.63
CA LEU A 772 -26.33 24.24 36.42
C LEU A 772 -27.61 24.88 37.01
N PRO A 773 -28.67 25.21 36.23
CA PRO A 773 -29.92 25.69 36.79
C PRO A 773 -30.49 24.78 37.89
N GLU A 774 -30.56 23.47 37.64
CA GLU A 774 -31.03 22.49 38.61
C GLU A 774 -30.16 22.47 39.88
N ALA A 775 -28.82 22.50 39.73
CA ALA A 775 -27.91 22.51 40.86
C ALA A 775 -28.08 23.75 41.75
N LEU A 776 -28.33 24.91 41.12
CA LEU A 776 -28.52 26.20 41.80
C LEU A 776 -29.92 26.37 42.40
N GLY A 777 -30.82 25.41 42.20
CA GLY A 777 -32.15 25.41 42.83
C GLY A 777 -33.25 26.08 42.01
N LEU A 778 -33.00 26.38 40.74
CA LEU A 778 -34.03 26.76 39.77
C LEU A 778 -34.68 25.46 39.25
N THR A 779 -35.92 25.20 39.64
CA THR A 779 -36.60 23.88 39.54
C THR A 779 -36.91 23.44 38.11
N ALA A 780 -37.18 22.14 37.93
CA ALA A 780 -37.49 21.48 36.66
C ALA A 780 -38.75 21.99 35.94
N GLU A 781 -39.63 22.75 36.60
CA GLU A 781 -40.82 23.37 35.99
C GLU A 781 -40.50 24.65 35.19
N ARG A 782 -39.31 25.24 35.42
CA ARG A 782 -38.81 26.42 34.70
C ARG A 782 -37.66 26.00 33.80
N THR A 783 -37.86 25.98 32.49
CA THR A 783 -36.77 25.81 31.52
C THR A 783 -36.15 27.17 31.21
N PRO A 784 -34.89 27.24 30.72
CA PRO A 784 -34.28 28.50 30.28
C PRO A 784 -35.11 29.29 29.25
N GLN A 785 -36.06 28.63 28.58
CA GLN A 785 -37.00 29.26 27.65
C GLN A 785 -38.11 30.06 28.33
N ASN A 786 -38.38 29.81 29.62
CA ASN A 786 -39.45 30.43 30.41
C ASN A 786 -38.91 31.27 31.59
N PHE A 787 -37.61 31.55 31.62
CA PHE A 787 -36.99 32.37 32.68
C PHE A 787 -37.40 33.84 32.54
N THR A 788 -37.73 34.46 33.68
CA THR A 788 -37.91 35.91 33.81
C THR A 788 -36.56 36.61 34.02
N SER A 789 -36.53 37.95 33.95
CA SER A 789 -35.31 38.73 34.25
C SER A 789 -34.77 38.41 35.66
N ASP A 790 -35.66 38.27 36.64
CA ASP A 790 -35.31 37.97 38.03
C ASP A 790 -34.68 36.57 38.17
N ASP A 791 -35.14 35.59 37.38
CA ASP A 791 -34.56 34.23 37.38
C ASP A 791 -33.11 34.23 36.86
N PHE A 792 -32.80 35.09 35.88
CA PHE A 792 -31.45 35.25 35.33
C PHE A 792 -30.49 35.93 36.33
N ASP A 793 -30.96 36.95 37.05
CA ASP A 793 -30.18 37.63 38.10
C ASP A 793 -29.96 36.70 39.31
N GLN A 794 -30.98 35.93 39.69
CA GLN A 794 -30.87 34.93 40.74
C GLN A 794 -29.87 33.83 40.35
N PHE A 795 -29.93 33.34 39.10
CA PHE A 795 -28.96 32.37 38.59
C PHE A 795 -27.52 32.90 38.70
N ALA A 796 -27.28 34.12 38.22
CA ALA A 796 -25.94 34.72 38.22
C ALA A 796 -25.39 34.92 39.63
N THR A 797 -26.22 35.42 40.55
CA THR A 797 -25.85 35.67 41.95
C THR A 797 -25.53 34.35 42.67
N THR A 798 -26.42 33.37 42.56
CA THR A 798 -26.26 32.07 43.22
C THR A 798 -25.05 31.30 42.67
N LEU A 799 -24.80 31.39 41.36
CA LEU A 799 -23.61 30.79 40.74
C LEU A 799 -22.32 31.44 41.24
N ARG A 800 -22.28 32.78 41.35
CA ARG A 800 -21.12 33.52 41.87
C ARG A 800 -20.82 33.11 43.30
N GLU A 801 -21.81 33.15 44.19
CA GLU A 801 -21.67 32.79 45.61
C GLU A 801 -21.17 31.36 45.78
N ALA A 802 -21.74 30.40 45.03
CA ALA A 802 -21.32 29.01 45.09
C ALA A 802 -19.89 28.79 44.56
N LEU A 803 -19.47 29.53 43.51
CA LEU A 803 -18.10 29.47 43.00
C LEU A 803 -17.09 30.13 43.95
N GLU A 804 -17.45 31.24 44.59
CA GLU A 804 -16.63 31.91 45.61
C GLU A 804 -16.47 31.02 46.85
N GLU A 805 -17.54 30.35 47.28
CA GLU A 805 -17.47 29.36 48.36
C GLU A 805 -16.50 28.23 48.05
N LEU A 806 -16.57 27.66 46.84
CA LEU A 806 -15.66 26.59 46.40
C LEU A 806 -14.19 27.06 46.34
N LYS A 807 -13.94 28.29 45.88
CA LYS A 807 -12.58 28.88 45.82
C LYS A 807 -12.02 29.16 47.21
N GLY A 808 -12.84 29.63 48.15
CA GLY A 808 -12.43 30.04 49.49
C GLY A 808 -12.32 28.91 50.53
N LEU A 809 -12.57 27.65 50.15
CA LEU A 809 -12.57 26.53 51.10
C LEU A 809 -11.22 26.30 51.78
N ASP A 810 -10.12 26.33 51.02
CA ASP A 810 -8.79 26.10 51.58
C ASP A 810 -8.42 27.24 52.55
N ASP A 811 -8.79 28.48 52.24
CA ASP A 811 -8.55 29.63 53.11
C ASP A 811 -9.39 29.56 54.39
N ARG A 812 -10.66 29.14 54.29
CA ARG A 812 -11.52 28.90 55.47
C ARG A 812 -10.95 27.82 56.38
N ALA A 813 -10.41 26.74 55.81
CA ALA A 813 -9.76 25.68 56.59
C ALA A 813 -8.53 26.20 57.36
N LEU A 814 -7.72 27.07 56.73
CA LEU A 814 -6.58 27.70 57.39
C LEU A 814 -7.00 28.68 58.48
N SER A 815 -8.04 29.49 58.25
CA SER A 815 -8.59 30.37 59.29
C SER A 815 -9.13 29.59 60.48
N ARG A 816 -9.76 28.42 60.26
CA ARG A 816 -10.18 27.51 61.34
C ARG A 816 -8.97 26.99 62.11
N ILE A 817 -7.92 26.53 61.42
CA ILE A 817 -6.66 26.09 62.05
C ILE A 817 -6.08 27.20 62.93
N GLU A 818 -6.00 28.42 62.40
CA GLU A 818 -5.51 29.58 63.13
C GLU A 818 -6.32 29.82 64.41
N GLN A 819 -7.65 29.88 64.30
CA GLN A 819 -8.55 30.12 65.44
C GLN A 819 -8.47 29.00 66.48
N THR A 820 -8.41 27.75 66.06
CA THR A 820 -8.25 26.59 66.96
C THR A 820 -6.94 26.68 67.74
N LEU A 821 -5.83 27.04 67.07
CA LEU A 821 -4.55 27.22 67.74
C LEU A 821 -4.57 28.41 68.71
N ARG A 822 -5.14 29.56 68.32
CA ARG A 822 -5.33 30.70 69.24
C ARG A 822 -6.10 30.28 70.48
N ARG A 823 -7.24 29.60 70.28
CA ARG A 823 -8.10 29.12 71.37
C ARG A 823 -7.35 28.21 72.35
N PHE A 824 -6.61 27.22 71.86
CA PHE A 824 -5.97 26.23 72.75
C PHE A 824 -4.63 26.66 73.34
N PHE A 825 -3.92 27.57 72.69
CA PHE A 825 -2.65 28.12 73.20
C PHE A 825 -2.83 29.47 73.94
N GLY A 826 -4.07 29.87 74.23
CA GLY A 826 -4.42 31.01 75.09
C GLY A 826 -4.26 32.39 74.44
N GLY A 827 -4.41 32.49 73.12
CA GLY A 827 -4.32 33.73 72.37
C GLY A 827 -5.67 34.44 72.19
N ASP A 828 -5.66 35.75 72.37
CA ASP A 828 -6.80 36.60 72.03
C ASP A 828 -6.94 36.73 70.51
N ALA A 829 -8.17 36.95 70.04
CA ALA A 829 -8.50 37.00 68.62
C ALA A 829 -7.76 38.13 67.88
N ASP A 830 -7.56 39.28 68.53
CA ASP A 830 -7.00 40.49 67.94
C ASP A 830 -5.47 40.63 68.11
N ASP A 831 -4.81 39.65 68.70
CA ASP A 831 -3.37 39.72 68.96
C ASP A 831 -2.55 39.30 67.74
N ALA A 832 -2.09 40.30 66.98
CA ALA A 832 -1.28 40.10 65.78
C ALA A 832 0.10 39.48 66.05
N GLU A 833 0.64 39.63 67.26
CA GLU A 833 1.96 39.10 67.63
C GLU A 833 1.90 37.71 68.27
N PHE A 834 0.70 37.17 68.51
CA PHE A 834 0.48 35.91 69.20
C PHE A 834 1.34 34.76 68.64
N PHE A 835 1.25 34.49 67.33
CA PHE A 835 1.99 33.38 66.72
C PHE A 835 3.49 33.62 66.70
N THR A 836 3.95 34.87 66.59
CA THR A 836 5.38 35.22 66.73
C THR A 836 5.90 34.84 68.11
N ARG A 837 5.11 35.10 69.17
CA ARG A 837 5.47 34.69 70.53
C ARG A 837 5.37 33.17 70.73
N LEU A 838 4.37 32.51 70.14
CA LEU A 838 4.25 31.04 70.17
C LEU A 838 5.44 30.35 69.47
N ILE A 839 5.91 30.90 68.35
CA ILE A 839 7.14 30.46 67.68
C ILE A 839 8.38 30.70 68.57
N GLY A 840 8.46 31.84 69.26
CA GLY A 840 9.52 32.11 70.24
C GLY A 840 9.55 31.10 71.38
N ARG A 841 8.39 30.76 71.92
CA ARG A 841 8.18 29.70 72.94
C ARG A 841 8.65 28.34 72.41
N ALA A 842 8.27 27.98 71.18
CA ALA A 842 8.71 26.75 70.55
C ALA A 842 10.25 26.71 70.34
N LYS A 843 10.87 27.82 69.95
CA LYS A 843 12.35 27.91 69.81
C LYS A 843 13.06 27.69 71.15
N ALA A 844 12.51 28.21 72.26
CA ALA A 844 13.08 28.03 73.60
C ALA A 844 13.01 26.57 74.08
N LEU A 845 12.03 25.80 73.62
CA LEU A 845 11.88 24.37 73.94
C LEU A 845 12.61 23.43 72.96
N ARG A 846 13.23 23.97 71.90
CA ARG A 846 13.88 23.15 70.87
C ARG A 846 15.03 22.34 71.46
N GLY A 847 15.00 21.02 71.26
CA GLY A 847 16.01 20.10 71.78
C GLY A 847 15.76 19.58 73.21
N ALA A 848 14.67 20.01 73.86
CA ALA A 848 14.27 19.46 75.15
C ALA A 848 13.85 17.98 75.03
N THR A 849 14.50 17.10 75.80
CA THR A 849 14.25 15.65 75.78
C THR A 849 12.94 15.23 76.45
N PHE A 850 12.37 16.09 77.29
CA PHE A 850 11.14 15.85 78.05
C PHE A 850 9.85 16.24 77.31
N VAL A 851 9.93 16.80 76.11
CA VAL A 851 8.73 17.15 75.31
C VAL A 851 8.05 15.86 74.86
N PRO A 852 6.76 15.64 75.22
CA PRO A 852 6.04 14.44 74.81
C PRO A 852 6.00 14.30 73.28
N MET A 853 6.07 13.06 72.78
CA MET A 853 6.11 12.76 71.34
C MET A 853 4.94 13.39 70.57
N VAL A 854 3.77 13.51 71.21
CA VAL A 854 2.56 14.13 70.65
C VAL A 854 2.78 15.60 70.27
N ALA A 855 3.54 16.37 71.05
CA ALA A 855 3.83 17.78 70.78
C ALA A 855 5.13 18.02 70.01
N ARG A 856 5.95 16.97 69.81
CA ARG A 856 7.30 17.11 69.27
C ARG A 856 7.32 17.59 67.81
N ASN A 857 6.45 17.05 66.96
CA ASN A 857 6.37 17.47 65.56
C ASN A 857 5.89 18.93 65.44
N PHE A 858 4.92 19.33 66.26
CA PHE A 858 4.47 20.72 66.34
C PHE A 858 5.61 21.64 66.77
N LEU A 859 6.34 21.27 67.83
CA LEU A 859 7.50 22.00 68.33
C LEU A 859 8.55 22.21 67.23
N ASP A 860 8.93 21.14 66.53
CA ASP A 860 9.97 21.19 65.50
C ASP A 860 9.56 22.09 64.32
N VAL A 861 8.30 21.97 63.86
CA VAL A 861 7.75 22.82 62.80
C VAL A 861 7.67 24.29 63.23
N SER A 862 7.14 24.56 64.43
CA SER A 862 7.01 25.93 64.94
C SER A 862 8.36 26.56 65.26
N ALA A 863 9.34 25.81 65.79
CA ALA A 863 10.67 26.32 66.07
C ALA A 863 11.49 26.61 64.79
N ALA A 864 11.21 25.89 63.70
CA ALA A 864 11.82 26.12 62.39
C ALA A 864 11.19 27.28 61.61
N ALA A 865 10.00 27.75 62.01
CA ALA A 865 9.30 28.81 61.30
C ALA A 865 10.04 30.17 61.34
N THR A 866 10.12 30.81 60.18
CA THR A 866 10.74 32.13 60.00
C THR A 866 9.71 33.26 59.85
N ARG A 867 8.48 32.95 59.41
CA ARG A 867 7.37 33.88 59.25
C ARG A 867 6.03 33.20 59.57
N VAL A 868 5.02 34.00 59.92
CA VAL A 868 3.64 33.54 60.13
C VAL A 868 2.87 33.82 58.84
N ASP A 869 2.71 32.79 58.00
CA ASP A 869 2.02 32.86 56.72
C ASP A 869 1.10 31.62 56.54
N PRO A 870 0.29 31.55 55.47
CA PRO A 870 -0.54 30.37 55.20
C PRO A 870 0.23 29.04 55.16
N GLU A 871 1.51 29.06 54.78
CA GLU A 871 2.36 27.86 54.72
C GLU A 871 2.75 27.35 56.11
N TYR A 872 2.97 28.25 57.06
CA TYR A 872 3.14 27.92 58.47
C TYR A 872 1.94 27.13 59.01
N PHE A 873 0.71 27.62 58.80
CA PHE A 873 -0.50 26.94 59.26
C PHE A 873 -0.69 25.57 58.60
N ARG A 874 -0.41 25.44 57.30
CA ARG A 874 -0.41 24.14 56.60
C ARG A 874 0.59 23.16 57.20
N SER A 875 1.79 23.63 57.52
CA SER A 875 2.86 22.81 58.10
C SER A 875 2.51 22.35 59.52
N VAL A 876 1.98 23.25 60.34
CA VAL A 876 1.49 22.94 61.70
C VAL A 876 0.35 21.92 61.64
N ALA A 877 -0.64 22.15 60.80
CA ALA A 877 -1.76 21.23 60.63
C ALA A 877 -1.31 19.83 60.17
N THR A 878 -0.32 19.77 59.27
CA THR A 878 0.31 18.52 58.83
C THR A 878 1.07 17.84 59.97
N ALA A 879 1.76 18.58 60.83
CA ALA A 879 2.47 18.03 61.99
C ALA A 879 1.52 17.42 63.03
N VAL A 880 0.35 18.03 63.22
CA VAL A 880 -0.68 17.59 64.18
C VAL A 880 -1.48 16.39 63.68
N VAL A 881 -1.91 16.40 62.41
CA VAL A 881 -2.75 15.32 61.84
C VAL A 881 -1.92 14.21 61.19
N GLY A 882 -0.74 14.54 60.65
CA GLY A 882 0.11 13.65 59.86
C GLY A 882 -0.23 13.63 58.36
N LYS A 883 -1.13 14.52 57.89
CA LYS A 883 -1.54 14.63 56.48
C LYS A 883 -1.63 16.10 56.06
N PRO A 884 -1.22 16.45 54.82
CA PRO A 884 -1.43 17.79 54.26
C PRO A 884 -2.91 18.18 54.26
N VAL A 885 -3.20 19.45 54.58
CA VAL A 885 -4.58 20.01 54.65
C VAL A 885 -5.36 19.78 53.34
N THR A 886 -4.67 19.86 52.21
CA THR A 886 -5.25 19.63 50.87
C THR A 886 -5.73 18.19 50.64
N HIS A 887 -5.32 17.24 51.47
CA HIS A 887 -5.69 15.81 51.43
C HIS A 887 -6.57 15.38 52.61
N TRP A 888 -7.07 16.33 53.40
CA TRP A 888 -7.96 16.02 54.51
C TRP A 888 -9.28 15.41 54.03
N THR A 889 -9.89 14.67 54.95
CA THR A 889 -11.32 14.33 54.94
C THR A 889 -12.02 15.13 56.04
N ASP A 890 -13.36 15.17 56.04
CA ASP A 890 -14.11 15.85 57.12
C ASP A 890 -13.76 15.28 58.51
N ALA A 891 -13.44 13.98 58.59
CA ALA A 891 -12.97 13.34 59.81
C ALA A 891 -11.57 13.82 60.22
N ASP A 892 -10.64 14.02 59.26
CA ASP A 892 -9.31 14.55 59.56
C ASP A 892 -9.39 16.00 60.08
N ALA A 893 -10.30 16.82 59.53
CA ALA A 893 -10.55 18.18 60.01
C ALA A 893 -11.09 18.21 61.45
N GLN A 894 -12.01 17.29 61.80
CA GLN A 894 -12.48 17.13 63.18
C GLN A 894 -11.38 16.60 64.12
N HIS A 895 -10.56 15.66 63.64
CA HIS A 895 -9.43 15.14 64.41
C HIS A 895 -8.38 16.21 64.70
N PHE A 896 -8.19 17.19 63.80
CA PHE A 896 -7.28 18.31 64.06
C PHE A 896 -7.66 19.04 65.34
N ASP A 897 -8.93 19.36 65.57
CA ASP A 897 -9.36 20.11 66.77
C ASP A 897 -9.02 19.36 68.07
N TYR A 898 -9.32 18.06 68.14
CA TYR A 898 -8.96 17.24 69.31
C TYR A 898 -7.44 17.10 69.49
N ARG A 899 -6.70 16.82 68.41
CA ARG A 899 -5.25 16.64 68.49
C ARG A 899 -4.52 17.94 68.80
N ALA A 900 -5.00 19.07 68.29
CA ALA A 900 -4.44 20.38 68.59
C ALA A 900 -4.54 20.70 70.09
N LEU A 901 -5.63 20.29 70.76
CA LEU A 901 -5.76 20.41 72.21
C LEU A 901 -4.75 19.53 72.96
N ASP A 902 -4.57 18.27 72.56
CA ASP A 902 -3.58 17.37 73.17
C ASP A 902 -2.15 17.90 72.99
N VAL A 903 -1.84 18.41 71.79
CA VAL A 903 -0.57 19.06 71.47
C VAL A 903 -0.37 20.29 72.33
N ALA A 904 -1.38 21.16 72.46
CA ALA A 904 -1.30 22.36 73.28
C ALA A 904 -1.05 22.03 74.77
N ARG A 905 -1.78 21.04 75.32
CA ARG A 905 -1.58 20.57 76.70
C ARG A 905 -0.17 20.01 76.92
N ALA A 906 0.29 19.14 76.02
CA ALA A 906 1.63 18.55 76.11
C ALA A 906 2.73 19.60 75.93
N PHE A 907 2.52 20.61 75.08
CA PHE A 907 3.43 21.73 74.88
C PHE A 907 3.52 22.61 76.13
N CYS A 908 2.38 23.04 76.70
CA CYS A 908 2.36 23.84 77.93
C CYS A 908 2.96 23.07 79.13
N ALA A 909 2.69 21.77 79.26
CA ALA A 909 3.31 20.94 80.30
C ALA A 909 4.85 20.84 80.11
N ALA A 910 5.31 20.79 78.85
CA ALA A 910 6.75 20.84 78.57
C ALA A 910 7.35 22.22 78.90
N GLU A 911 6.64 23.33 78.65
CA GLU A 911 7.07 24.66 79.09
C GLU A 911 7.22 24.75 80.61
N GLU A 912 6.28 24.18 81.36
CA GLU A 912 6.35 24.08 82.82
C GLU A 912 7.56 23.28 83.30
N MET A 913 7.83 22.12 82.69
CA MET A 913 8.99 21.32 83.02
C MET A 913 10.30 22.03 82.67
N ALA A 914 10.35 22.72 81.52
CA ALA A 914 11.51 23.52 81.13
C ALA A 914 11.82 24.60 82.16
N LEU A 915 10.79 25.28 82.69
CA LEU A 915 10.93 26.28 83.75
C LEU A 915 11.36 25.67 85.08
N ALA A 916 10.87 24.48 85.43
CA ALA A 916 11.24 23.80 86.67
C ALA A 916 12.68 23.26 86.64
N VAL A 917 13.17 22.84 85.47
CA VAL A 917 14.51 22.26 85.29
C VAL A 917 15.58 23.33 84.97
N ALA A 918 15.21 24.42 84.29
CA ALA A 918 16.15 25.48 83.92
C ALA A 918 16.62 26.30 85.14
N ARG A 919 17.72 25.88 85.78
CA ARG A 919 18.52 26.76 86.64
C ARG A 919 19.17 27.85 85.77
N ARG A 920 18.44 28.96 85.58
CA ARG A 920 18.73 30.19 84.80
C ARG A 920 18.41 30.10 83.29
N PRO A 921 17.54 30.97 82.75
CA PRO A 921 17.40 31.15 81.31
C PRO A 921 18.57 31.97 80.73
N SER A 922 19.02 31.58 79.54
CA SER A 922 19.86 32.38 78.63
C SER A 922 19.17 33.71 78.30
N ALA A 923 19.97 34.77 78.10
CA ALA A 923 19.55 36.17 77.95
C ALA A 923 18.65 36.48 76.72
N GLU A 924 18.34 35.51 75.87
CA GLU A 924 17.48 35.68 74.69
C GLU A 924 16.04 35.14 74.87
N VAL A 925 15.68 34.62 76.05
CA VAL A 925 14.33 34.08 76.32
C VAL A 925 13.55 35.07 77.18
N LEU A 926 12.33 35.43 76.73
CA LEU A 926 11.37 36.22 77.51
C LEU A 926 11.22 35.62 78.92
N PRO A 927 11.32 36.40 80.02
CA PRO A 927 11.20 35.86 81.37
C PRO A 927 9.79 35.25 81.57
N MET A 928 9.71 33.92 81.58
CA MET A 928 8.47 33.22 81.90
C MET A 928 8.34 33.06 83.42
N VAL A 929 7.15 33.31 83.96
CA VAL A 929 6.84 33.26 85.38
C VAL A 929 5.76 32.20 85.61
N ARG A 930 6.02 31.29 86.54
CA ARG A 930 5.04 30.33 87.05
C ARG A 930 4.31 30.96 88.24
N VAL A 931 2.98 31.04 88.15
CA VAL A 931 2.09 31.43 89.27
C VAL A 931 1.46 30.15 89.79
N SER A 932 1.57 29.88 91.09
CA SER A 932 0.93 28.72 91.72
C SER A 932 0.00 29.21 92.83
N VAL A 933 -1.25 28.75 92.79
CA VAL A 933 -2.28 29.00 93.79
C VAL A 933 -2.57 27.69 94.49
N VAL A 934 -2.44 27.67 95.81
CA VAL A 934 -2.77 26.51 96.64
C VAL A 934 -4.11 26.80 97.30
N ASP A 935 -5.10 25.94 97.06
CA ASP A 935 -6.40 26.08 97.72
C ASP A 935 -6.34 25.69 99.20
N SER A 936 -7.40 25.97 99.94
CA SER A 936 -7.53 25.65 101.37
C SER A 936 -7.51 24.14 101.68
N HIS A 937 -7.55 23.28 100.66
CA HIS A 937 -7.44 21.83 100.76
C HIS A 937 -6.03 21.31 100.41
N GLY A 938 -5.07 22.21 100.17
CA GLY A 938 -3.68 21.86 99.86
C GLY A 938 -3.48 21.37 98.43
N GLN A 939 -4.46 21.55 97.53
CA GLN A 939 -4.23 21.30 96.11
C GLN A 939 -3.51 22.50 95.49
N GLU A 940 -2.27 22.27 95.05
CA GLU A 940 -1.48 23.23 94.32
C GLU A 940 -1.86 23.20 92.84
N ARG A 941 -2.28 24.35 92.30
CA ARG A 941 -2.59 24.55 90.87
C ARG A 941 -1.73 25.67 90.33
N HIS A 942 -1.22 25.53 89.11
CA HIS A 942 -0.28 26.50 88.54
C HIS A 942 -0.59 26.88 87.10
N GLY A 943 -0.17 28.07 86.71
CA GLY A 943 -0.19 28.57 85.34
C GLY A 943 1.12 29.28 85.00
N VAL A 944 1.53 29.25 83.72
CA VAL A 944 2.76 29.89 83.23
C VAL A 944 2.41 31.04 82.30
N THR A 945 3.05 32.19 82.50
CA THR A 945 2.90 33.37 81.64
C THR A 945 4.26 33.96 81.26
N SER A 946 4.38 34.54 80.06
CA SER A 946 5.60 35.21 79.60
C SER A 946 5.53 36.71 79.84
N LEU A 947 6.51 37.30 80.54
CA LEU A 947 6.61 38.75 80.70
C LEU A 947 7.29 39.36 79.46
N SER A 948 6.54 40.12 78.65
CA SER A 948 7.13 40.95 77.59
C SER A 948 7.63 42.28 78.16
N ALA A 949 8.74 42.80 77.62
CA ALA A 949 9.39 44.02 78.12
C ALA A 949 8.52 45.30 78.02
N LYS A 950 7.37 45.26 77.32
CA LYS A 950 6.45 46.40 77.14
C LYS A 950 5.13 46.32 77.92
N GLY A 951 4.81 45.19 78.56
CA GLY A 951 3.58 44.99 79.33
C GLY A 951 3.85 44.72 80.80
N LYS A 952 4.47 45.67 81.51
CA LYS A 952 4.74 45.53 82.95
C LYS A 952 3.43 45.64 83.74
N LEU A 953 3.18 44.67 84.62
CA LEU A 953 1.99 44.48 85.49
C LEU A 953 0.69 43.99 84.82
N SER A 954 0.19 44.61 83.75
CA SER A 954 -1.19 44.31 83.26
C SER A 954 -1.38 42.85 82.82
N GLY A 955 -0.44 42.30 82.03
CA GLY A 955 -0.52 40.91 81.56
C GLY A 955 -0.32 39.86 82.66
N PHE A 956 0.36 40.23 83.76
CA PHE A 956 0.49 39.38 84.94
C PHE A 956 -0.80 39.40 85.76
N LEU A 957 -1.39 40.58 85.95
CA LEU A 957 -2.67 40.75 86.65
C LEU A 957 -3.80 40.02 85.94
N SER A 958 -3.94 40.14 84.61
CA SER A 958 -4.97 39.41 83.87
C SER A 958 -4.81 37.88 83.86
N ALA A 959 -3.60 37.37 84.12
CA ALA A 959 -3.37 35.93 84.28
C ALA A 959 -3.73 35.45 85.69
N VAL A 960 -3.47 36.27 86.72
CA VAL A 960 -3.87 36.02 88.11
C VAL A 960 -5.38 36.14 88.27
N GLU A 961 -6.01 37.14 87.65
CA GLU A 961 -7.47 37.34 87.62
C GLU A 961 -8.18 36.19 86.90
N ARG A 962 -7.69 35.73 85.73
CA ARG A 962 -8.25 34.55 85.05
C ARG A 962 -8.21 33.29 85.92
N LEU A 963 -7.10 33.05 86.62
CA LEU A 963 -6.95 31.92 87.54
C LEU A 963 -7.90 32.01 88.74
N ALA A 964 -8.20 33.22 89.22
CA ALA A 964 -9.17 33.46 90.27
C ALA A 964 -10.62 33.24 89.77
N ASP A 965 -10.94 33.74 88.57
CA ASP A 965 -12.26 33.62 87.94
C ASP A 965 -12.61 32.19 87.52
N GLU A 966 -11.68 31.45 86.91
CA GLU A 966 -11.90 30.05 86.49
C GLU A 966 -12.23 29.12 87.67
N HIS A 967 -11.90 29.52 88.90
CA HIS A 967 -12.02 28.68 90.09
C HIS A 967 -12.81 29.31 91.24
N GLY A 968 -13.54 30.40 90.98
CA GLY A 968 -14.56 30.95 91.89
C GLY A 968 -14.02 31.63 93.15
N VAL A 969 -12.79 32.15 93.10
CA VAL A 969 -12.18 32.90 94.21
C VAL A 969 -12.45 34.40 93.99
N SER A 970 -12.94 35.13 94.99
CA SER A 970 -13.28 36.56 94.83
C SER A 970 -12.04 37.39 94.44
N GLY A 971 -12.04 37.91 93.21
CA GLY A 971 -10.84 38.36 92.49
C GLY A 971 -10.03 39.51 93.13
N ASP A 972 -10.65 40.38 93.92
CA ASP A 972 -9.98 41.60 94.37
C ASP A 972 -8.96 41.35 95.50
N ASP A 973 -9.37 40.65 96.58
CA ASP A 973 -8.51 40.47 97.76
C ASP A 973 -7.30 39.56 97.49
N PHE A 974 -7.44 38.59 96.59
CA PHE A 974 -6.34 37.70 96.19
C PHE A 974 -5.29 38.43 95.35
N ALA A 975 -5.73 39.26 94.41
CA ALA A 975 -4.83 40.08 93.60
C ALA A 975 -4.05 41.09 94.48
N TYR A 976 -4.71 41.75 95.43
CA TYR A 976 -4.06 42.67 96.38
C TYR A 976 -3.07 41.95 97.32
N ALA A 977 -3.37 40.73 97.78
CA ALA A 977 -2.46 39.94 98.62
C ALA A 977 -1.20 39.50 97.87
N VAL A 978 -1.32 39.10 96.60
CA VAL A 978 -0.19 38.76 95.73
C VAL A 978 0.67 39.99 95.44
N ILE A 979 0.06 41.15 95.17
CA ILE A 979 0.75 42.44 94.98
C ILE A 979 1.54 42.83 96.24
N ALA A 980 0.93 42.77 97.42
CA ALA A 980 1.57 43.13 98.70
C ALA A 980 2.78 42.22 99.00
N THR A 981 2.67 40.93 98.68
CA THR A 981 3.75 39.95 98.91
C THR A 981 4.92 40.13 97.93
N MET A 982 4.65 40.50 96.68
CA MET A 982 5.69 40.79 95.69
C MET A 982 6.40 42.12 95.97
N MET A 983 5.69 43.17 96.41
CA MET A 983 6.32 44.44 96.80
C MET A 983 7.30 44.26 97.97
N ASN A 984 6.98 43.39 98.93
CA ASN A 984 7.87 43.08 100.05
C ASN A 984 9.13 42.29 99.64
N ARG A 985 9.09 41.47 98.58
CA ARG A 985 10.26 40.69 98.12
C ARG A 985 11.18 41.46 97.17
N VAL A 986 10.67 42.47 96.47
CA VAL A 986 11.47 43.31 95.55
C VAL A 986 12.19 44.45 96.29
N ALA A 987 11.76 44.81 97.51
CA ALA A 987 12.27 45.95 98.27
C ALA A 987 13.38 45.66 99.31
N ALA A 988 13.98 44.47 99.32
CA ALA A 988 15.12 44.17 100.22
C ALA A 988 16.48 44.48 99.54
N PRO A 989 17.27 45.46 100.02
CA PRO A 989 18.57 45.77 99.45
C PRO A 989 19.64 44.78 99.95
N VAL A 990 20.34 44.13 99.02
CA VAL A 990 21.61 43.43 99.26
C VAL A 990 22.75 44.40 98.91
N SER A 991 23.47 44.92 99.90
CA SER A 991 24.95 45.03 99.90
C SER A 991 25.47 45.87 101.08
N GLU A 992 26.21 45.22 101.98
CA GLU A 992 27.37 45.81 102.66
C GLU A 992 28.50 44.76 102.63
N HIS A 993 29.71 45.25 102.33
CA HIS A 993 31.02 44.58 102.25
C HIS A 993 31.28 43.77 100.96
N GLU A 994 32.35 43.98 100.19
CA GLU A 994 33.71 44.44 100.52
C GLU A 994 34.36 45.25 99.40
N ASP A 995 35.23 46.18 99.79
CA ASP A 995 36.28 46.73 98.96
C ASP A 995 37.59 46.62 99.76
N LYS A 996 38.46 45.64 99.45
CA LYS A 996 39.90 45.83 99.15
C LYS A 996 40.70 44.52 99.02
N ALA A 997 41.11 44.26 97.77
CA ALA A 997 42.40 43.73 97.29
C ALA A 997 43.05 42.50 97.99
N ALA A 998 42.84 41.32 97.39
CA ALA A 998 43.84 40.32 96.98
C ALA A 998 43.13 39.15 96.29
#